data_AF-F4PZ36-F1
#
_entry.id   AF-F4PZ36-F1
#
_cell.length_a   1.000
_cell.length_b   1.000
_cell.length_c   1.000
_cell.angle_alpha   90.00
_cell.angle_beta   90.00
_cell.angle_gamma   90.00
#
_symmetry.space_group_name_H-M   'P 1'
#
loop_
_entity.id
_entity.type
_entity.pdbx_description
1 polymer ?
#
loop_
_entity_poly.entity_id
_entity_poly.type
_entity_poly.pdbx_seq_one_letter_code
_entity_poly.pdbx_strand_id
1 'polypeptide(L)'
;MSILKLSNLLLLNIISEIDDNVDIICLLLTCKKLYHHNSNSSIFLYQNSSRLKRSIQFKGIEPIDIDKGDISLKFIETVNQFNLLSFKDILENSISNQHVILVKEDDKEEEDYPLWIQDRIYYTNNRVDKSSSITTAWVEEYKPKSLDSNLLYKIPSIETLFIYHSRVDLGSISLLPNLQRLSVRGNTLNQLGPHSSLKSLTLDIYASYTARELALDQFVSLTELTLNGYSVSGIGPGVLPSSLTSLTLTLTGFPPRDTFIALTSLVYLEIHVEGDEQEEEEKLFIDLETLNNLKTFDYNENWYEKDCIIEISVPPSIVILYLWSENVQIAQQQCTTIMPVLEKLYLLESLLTGGKINLQLQCPSLKKLCIYDCQNTIPSNLIPPTLEKLSIHNNSSNDILDQFVYPPSLTHLSIIGDSCDQYAKSLSGSLVKLKSALTTSFLSSPSFTRHDQLKKLVWIYGYGGQGDDLDLSQSNLETIDLTYMQGFLTVSIPPSTKYLTIFLLQKHQPDIPIFSILDRITKPKEDQSQQQQEQWLPINTTHLTCEMSCSQAKWSFRLDEIINHTNIRYLSFSMANTTFLQFSIQRLDSDNTNVLVLERQSLLGGIITQKSKTNLQQQDVPIYLNFDNRAVNWSFNTLNAKIISNK
;
A
#
# COMPACT_ATOMS: atom_id res chain seq x y z
N MET A 1 2.31 -40.01 -3.97
CA MET A 1 1.89 -40.21 -2.56
C MET A 1 0.56 -39.48 -2.39
N SER A 2 -0.48 -40.09 -1.80
CA SER A 2 -1.77 -39.40 -1.63
C SER A 2 -1.72 -38.47 -0.42
N ILE A 3 -2.17 -37.23 -0.57
CA ILE A 3 -2.24 -36.24 0.53
C ILE A 3 -3.06 -36.75 1.73
N LEU A 4 -3.94 -37.71 1.48
CA LEU A 4 -4.78 -38.37 2.48
C LEU A 4 -4.00 -39.31 3.40
N LYS A 5 -2.72 -39.59 3.10
CA LYS A 5 -1.83 -40.38 3.97
C LYS A 5 -1.03 -39.49 4.92
N LEU A 6 -1.13 -38.16 4.81
CA LEU A 6 -0.44 -37.24 5.72
C LEU A 6 -1.17 -37.20 7.07
N SER A 7 -0.41 -37.00 8.15
CA SER A 7 -0.98 -36.82 9.48
C SER A 7 -1.71 -35.48 9.59
N ASN A 8 -2.68 -35.37 10.49
CA ASN A 8 -3.38 -34.10 10.72
C ASN A 8 -2.42 -32.96 11.11
N LEU A 9 -1.35 -33.26 11.86
CA LEU A 9 -0.34 -32.28 12.22
C LEU A 9 0.42 -31.77 11.00
N LEU A 10 0.80 -32.66 10.08
CA LEU A 10 1.49 -32.27 8.86
C LEU A 10 0.56 -31.49 7.92
N LEU A 11 -0.72 -31.87 7.85
CA LEU A 11 -1.73 -31.11 7.10
C LEU A 11 -1.95 -29.72 7.71
N LEU A 12 -2.00 -29.61 9.03
CA LEU A 12 -2.05 -28.31 9.72
C LEU A 12 -0.85 -27.45 9.38
N ASN A 13 0.36 -28.02 9.42
CA ASN A 13 1.57 -27.30 9.06
C ASN A 13 1.53 -26.86 7.59
N ILE A 14 1.10 -27.72 6.67
CA ILE A 14 0.95 -27.33 5.26
C ILE A 14 -0.04 -26.18 5.12
N ILE A 15 -1.20 -26.25 5.78
CA ILE A 15 -2.24 -25.20 5.71
C ILE A 15 -1.77 -23.91 6.38
N SER A 16 -1.02 -23.99 7.49
CA SER A 16 -0.54 -22.81 8.20
C SER A 16 0.49 -22.02 7.41
N GLU A 17 1.27 -22.71 6.55
CA GLU A 17 2.27 -22.15 5.63
C GLU A 17 1.66 -21.66 4.30
N ILE A 18 0.35 -21.82 4.08
CA ILE A 18 -0.32 -21.20 2.93
C ILE A 18 -0.71 -19.76 3.30
N ASP A 19 -0.08 -18.81 2.63
CA ASP A 19 -0.34 -17.38 2.84
C ASP A 19 -1.51 -16.85 1.99
N ASP A 20 -1.83 -17.50 0.86
CA ASP A 20 -2.91 -17.08 -0.04
C ASP A 20 -4.22 -17.81 0.27
N ASN A 21 -5.27 -17.05 0.60
CA ASN A 21 -6.60 -17.57 0.88
C ASN A 21 -7.25 -18.28 -0.32
N VAL A 22 -6.91 -17.89 -1.55
CA VAL A 22 -7.36 -18.57 -2.77
C VAL A 22 -6.73 -19.97 -2.84
N ASP A 23 -5.47 -20.11 -2.45
CA ASP A 23 -4.79 -21.41 -2.39
C ASP A 23 -5.38 -22.30 -1.28
N ILE A 24 -5.80 -21.72 -0.15
CA ILE A 24 -6.57 -22.44 0.88
C ILE A 24 -7.88 -22.98 0.29
N ILE A 25 -8.63 -22.16 -0.44
CA ILE A 25 -9.89 -22.58 -1.09
C ILE A 25 -9.60 -23.67 -2.13
N CYS A 26 -8.62 -23.49 -3.00
CA CYS A 26 -8.22 -24.46 -4.01
C CYS A 26 -7.80 -25.81 -3.38
N LEU A 27 -7.03 -25.77 -2.28
CA LEU A 27 -6.65 -26.95 -1.52
C LEU A 27 -7.88 -27.68 -0.99
N LEU A 28 -8.84 -26.96 -0.41
CA LEU A 28 -10.07 -27.53 0.15
C LEU A 28 -11.01 -28.09 -0.93
N LEU A 29 -11.11 -27.42 -2.09
CA LEU A 29 -11.87 -27.91 -3.25
C LEU A 29 -11.24 -29.18 -3.85
N THR A 30 -9.92 -29.22 -3.95
CA THR A 30 -9.18 -30.37 -4.48
C THR A 30 -9.21 -31.55 -3.49
N CYS A 31 -9.03 -31.25 -2.21
CA CYS A 31 -9.01 -32.23 -1.13
C CYS A 31 -10.39 -32.38 -0.51
N LYS A 32 -11.38 -32.81 -1.30
CA LYS A 32 -12.78 -32.99 -0.83
C LYS A 32 -12.90 -33.76 0.49
N LYS A 33 -12.01 -34.73 0.77
CA LYS A 33 -12.02 -35.43 2.08
C LYS A 33 -11.61 -34.53 3.25
N LEU A 34 -10.64 -33.63 3.06
CA LEU A 34 -10.26 -32.64 4.07
C LEU A 34 -11.47 -31.78 4.49
N TYR A 35 -12.32 -31.44 3.52
CA TYR A 35 -13.51 -30.62 3.72
C TYR A 35 -14.77 -31.41 4.15
N HIS A 36 -15.10 -32.51 3.47
CA HIS A 36 -16.36 -33.28 3.65
C HIS A 36 -16.33 -34.40 4.68
N HIS A 37 -15.17 -34.79 5.22
CA HIS A 37 -15.11 -35.87 6.23
C HIS A 37 -15.84 -35.51 7.56
N ASN A 38 -16.53 -34.37 7.60
CA ASN A 38 -17.32 -33.88 8.73
C ASN A 38 -18.84 -33.86 8.51
N SER A 39 -19.38 -34.10 7.30
CA SER A 39 -20.79 -33.76 7.06
C SER A 39 -21.82 -34.89 7.23
N ASN A 40 -21.54 -36.19 7.03
CA ASN A 40 -22.64 -37.18 6.96
C ASN A 40 -22.35 -38.67 7.28
N SER A 41 -21.32 -39.08 8.05
CA SER A 41 -21.22 -40.52 8.40
C SER A 41 -20.44 -40.86 9.68
N SER A 42 -21.13 -41.54 10.60
CA SER A 42 -20.65 -42.26 11.79
C SER A 42 -20.23 -41.45 13.03
N ILE A 43 -21.10 -41.50 14.05
CA ILE A 43 -21.05 -40.82 15.36
C ILE A 43 -19.75 -41.00 16.18
N PHE A 44 -18.92 -42.00 15.88
CA PHE A 44 -17.75 -42.33 16.71
C PHE A 44 -16.38 -41.78 16.23
N LEU A 45 -16.29 -41.15 15.05
CA LEU A 45 -15.04 -40.51 14.57
C LEU A 45 -15.08 -38.96 14.56
N TYR A 46 -16.17 -38.36 15.05
CA TYR A 46 -16.44 -36.91 14.94
C TYR A 46 -15.55 -35.98 15.78
N GLN A 47 -14.91 -36.48 16.84
CA GLN A 47 -14.21 -35.59 17.79
C GLN A 47 -12.88 -35.04 17.27
N ASN A 48 -12.19 -35.75 16.37
CA ASN A 48 -10.86 -35.35 15.90
C ASN A 48 -10.89 -34.50 14.62
N SER A 49 -11.84 -34.73 13.72
CA SER A 49 -11.92 -34.01 12.43
C SER A 49 -12.56 -32.62 12.53
N SER A 50 -13.34 -32.36 13.58
CA SER A 50 -13.86 -31.01 13.88
C SER A 50 -12.77 -30.04 14.36
N ARG A 51 -11.72 -30.55 15.03
CA ARG A 51 -10.59 -29.73 15.47
C ARG A 51 -9.77 -29.20 14.30
N LEU A 52 -9.51 -30.04 13.31
CA LEU A 52 -8.76 -29.64 12.11
C LEU A 52 -9.45 -28.48 11.39
N LYS A 53 -10.76 -28.60 11.13
CA LYS A 53 -11.54 -27.56 10.43
C LYS A 53 -11.55 -26.23 11.19
N ARG A 54 -11.64 -26.26 12.52
CA ARG A 54 -11.58 -25.06 13.38
C ARG A 54 -10.22 -24.36 13.35
N SER A 55 -9.16 -25.08 13.04
CA SER A 55 -7.81 -24.53 12.88
C SER A 55 -7.55 -23.96 11.49
N ILE A 56 -8.43 -24.20 10.51
CA ILE A 56 -8.31 -23.60 9.18
C ILE A 56 -8.95 -22.21 9.24
N GLN A 57 -8.16 -21.21 8.87
CA GLN A 57 -8.51 -19.80 8.92
C GLN A 57 -7.99 -19.13 7.65
N PHE A 58 -8.76 -18.20 7.12
CA PHE A 58 -8.29 -17.22 6.15
C PHE A 58 -7.36 -16.22 6.84
N LYS A 59 -6.28 -15.86 6.15
CA LYS A 59 -5.24 -14.96 6.61
C LYS A 59 -5.63 -13.50 6.39
N GLY A 60 -5.33 -12.66 7.37
CA GLY A 60 -5.52 -11.20 7.32
C GLY A 60 -6.99 -10.76 7.20
N ILE A 61 -7.92 -11.54 7.77
CA ILE A 61 -9.35 -11.17 7.91
C ILE A 61 -9.59 -10.82 9.38
N GLU A 62 -9.16 -9.62 9.76
CA GLU A 62 -9.21 -9.15 11.14
C GLU A 62 -10.12 -7.92 11.24
N PRO A 63 -10.98 -7.80 12.27
CA PRO A 63 -11.89 -6.66 12.39
C PRO A 63 -11.19 -5.29 12.50
N ILE A 64 -9.98 -5.26 13.03
CA ILE A 64 -9.19 -4.06 13.31
C ILE A 64 -7.87 -4.21 12.54
N ASP A 65 -7.54 -3.21 11.73
CA ASP A 65 -6.24 -3.09 11.07
C ASP A 65 -5.26 -2.47 12.08
N ILE A 66 -4.43 -3.29 12.70
CA ILE A 66 -3.52 -2.86 13.78
C ILE A 66 -2.49 -1.84 13.26
N ASP A 67 -2.07 -1.96 12.00
CA ASP A 67 -1.04 -1.10 11.42
C ASP A 67 -1.60 0.30 11.12
N LYS A 68 -2.87 0.39 10.67
CA LYS A 68 -3.55 1.67 10.43
C LYS A 68 -4.24 2.24 11.65
N GLY A 69 -4.53 1.39 12.63
CA GLY A 69 -5.30 1.74 13.82
C GLY A 69 -6.76 2.09 13.56
N ASP A 70 -7.37 1.45 12.55
CA ASP A 70 -8.76 1.68 12.14
C ASP A 70 -9.50 0.34 11.97
N ILE A 71 -10.81 0.40 11.75
CA ILE A 71 -11.59 -0.77 11.32
C ILE A 71 -11.07 -1.22 9.96
N SER A 72 -10.88 -2.53 9.82
CA SER A 72 -10.42 -3.10 8.56
C SER A 72 -11.51 -3.04 7.49
N LEU A 73 -11.34 -2.16 6.50
CA LEU A 73 -12.20 -2.11 5.31
C LEU A 73 -12.27 -3.47 4.61
N LYS A 74 -11.14 -4.18 4.55
CA LYS A 74 -11.07 -5.54 4.00
C LYS A 74 -12.00 -6.50 4.74
N PHE A 75 -12.04 -6.43 6.07
CA PHE A 75 -12.95 -7.24 6.88
C PHE A 75 -14.41 -6.91 6.59
N ILE A 76 -14.78 -5.63 6.57
CA ILE A 76 -16.15 -5.16 6.25
C ILE A 76 -16.59 -5.70 4.88
N GLU A 77 -15.75 -5.54 3.85
CA GLU A 77 -16.03 -6.02 2.50
C GLU A 77 -16.22 -7.52 2.47
N THR A 78 -15.32 -8.29 3.09
CA THR A 78 -15.44 -9.75 3.16
C THR A 78 -16.75 -10.17 3.79
N VAL A 79 -17.06 -9.76 5.02
CA VAL A 79 -18.22 -10.30 5.75
C VAL A 79 -19.55 -9.95 5.09
N ASN A 80 -19.62 -8.81 4.41
CA ASN A 80 -20.82 -8.35 3.71
C ASN A 80 -21.04 -9.01 2.34
N GLN A 81 -19.95 -9.34 1.63
CA GLN A 81 -20.03 -9.78 0.23
C GLN A 81 -19.53 -11.23 0.01
N PHE A 82 -19.23 -11.97 1.08
CA PHE A 82 -18.78 -13.36 0.99
C PHE A 82 -19.88 -14.31 0.46
N ASN A 83 -19.76 -14.70 -0.81
CA ASN A 83 -20.73 -15.56 -1.49
C ASN A 83 -20.37 -17.06 -1.46
N LEU A 84 -19.18 -17.41 -0.97
CA LEU A 84 -18.70 -18.78 -0.86
C LEU A 84 -19.28 -19.49 0.37
N LEU A 85 -20.61 -19.64 0.43
CA LEU A 85 -21.34 -20.11 1.62
C LEU A 85 -20.86 -21.46 2.18
N SER A 86 -20.29 -22.33 1.35
CA SER A 86 -19.63 -23.56 1.81
C SER A 86 -18.50 -23.28 2.80
N PHE A 87 -17.76 -22.21 2.61
CA PHE A 87 -16.60 -21.84 3.43
C PHE A 87 -16.95 -20.88 4.57
N LYS A 88 -18.24 -20.65 4.86
CA LYS A 88 -18.68 -19.69 5.88
C LYS A 88 -18.09 -20.00 7.25
N ASP A 89 -17.98 -21.26 7.62
CA ASP A 89 -17.46 -21.63 8.93
C ASP A 89 -15.94 -21.44 9.04
N ILE A 90 -15.21 -21.53 7.93
CA ILE A 90 -13.79 -21.15 7.88
C ILE A 90 -13.65 -19.64 8.04
N LEU A 91 -14.50 -18.85 7.37
CA LEU A 91 -14.54 -17.40 7.56
C LEU A 91 -14.82 -17.06 9.04
N GLU A 92 -15.82 -17.69 9.66
CA GLU A 92 -16.08 -17.53 11.09
C GLU A 92 -14.87 -17.88 11.97
N ASN A 93 -14.12 -18.94 11.64
CA ASN A 93 -12.91 -19.31 12.38
C ASN A 93 -11.77 -18.30 12.20
N SER A 94 -11.77 -17.56 11.08
CA SER A 94 -10.74 -16.58 10.73
C SER A 94 -10.83 -15.32 11.58
N ILE A 95 -12.00 -15.07 12.15
CA ILE A 95 -12.28 -13.84 12.87
C ILE A 95 -11.71 -14.00 14.27
N SER A 96 -10.63 -13.26 14.53
CA SER A 96 -9.89 -13.36 15.76
C SER A 96 -10.79 -13.06 16.95
N ASN A 97 -10.88 -14.00 17.88
CA ASN A 97 -11.54 -13.78 19.17
C ASN A 97 -10.75 -12.82 20.07
N GLN A 98 -9.58 -12.36 19.60
CA GLN A 98 -8.71 -11.41 20.29
C GLN A 98 -9.11 -9.94 20.06
N HIS A 99 -9.95 -9.67 19.05
CA HIS A 99 -10.35 -8.31 18.68
C HIS A 99 -11.75 -7.99 19.19
N VAL A 100 -11.98 -6.75 19.62
CA VAL A 100 -13.30 -6.27 20.02
C VAL A 100 -13.53 -4.83 19.58
N ILE A 101 -14.75 -4.58 19.09
CA ILE A 101 -15.24 -3.25 18.72
C ILE A 101 -16.22 -2.82 19.82
N LEU A 102 -15.94 -1.66 20.43
CA LEU A 102 -16.72 -1.07 21.50
C LEU A 102 -17.46 0.17 20.95
N VAL A 103 -18.73 -0.03 20.59
CA VAL A 103 -19.64 1.01 20.10
C VAL A 103 -20.77 1.22 21.11
N LYS A 104 -21.29 2.45 21.18
CA LYS A 104 -22.43 2.81 22.04
C LYS A 104 -23.70 2.10 21.56
N GLU A 105 -24.52 1.62 22.51
CA GLU A 105 -25.69 0.79 22.19
C GLU A 105 -26.74 1.51 21.33
N ASP A 106 -26.90 2.81 21.50
CA ASP A 106 -27.87 3.61 20.74
C ASP A 106 -27.45 3.86 19.29
N ASP A 107 -26.16 3.68 18.97
CA ASP A 107 -25.59 3.98 17.64
C ASP A 107 -25.47 2.71 16.78
N LYS A 108 -26.10 1.61 17.21
CA LYS A 108 -26.15 0.33 16.49
C LYS A 108 -27.09 0.31 15.29
N GLU A 109 -27.80 1.40 15.00
CA GLU A 109 -28.84 1.44 13.96
C GLU A 109 -28.29 1.46 12.52
N GLU A 110 -26.98 1.68 12.33
CA GLU A 110 -26.31 1.52 11.03
C GLU A 110 -25.57 0.17 11.00
N GLU A 111 -26.31 -0.91 10.69
CA GLU A 111 -25.76 -2.27 10.61
C GLU A 111 -24.80 -2.44 9.41
N ASP A 112 -23.54 -2.01 9.56
CA ASP A 112 -22.48 -2.30 8.60
C ASP A 112 -22.05 -3.79 8.59
N TYR A 113 -22.60 -4.62 9.50
CA TYR A 113 -22.24 -6.03 9.65
C TYR A 113 -23.45 -6.97 9.71
N PRO A 114 -23.39 -8.15 9.07
CA PRO A 114 -24.45 -9.14 9.17
C PRO A 114 -24.62 -9.66 10.60
N LEU A 115 -25.86 -9.91 11.03
CA LEU A 115 -26.19 -10.40 12.38
C LEU A 115 -25.36 -11.61 12.84
N TRP A 116 -24.98 -12.51 11.93
CA TRP A 116 -24.22 -13.72 12.29
C TRP A 116 -22.81 -13.44 12.81
N ILE A 117 -22.24 -12.25 12.52
CA ILE A 117 -20.89 -11.90 12.97
C ILE A 117 -20.84 -10.92 14.14
N GLN A 118 -21.92 -10.21 14.40
CA GLN A 118 -21.98 -9.16 15.42
C GLN A 118 -21.55 -9.67 16.81
N ASP A 119 -21.97 -10.87 17.23
CA ASP A 119 -21.59 -11.45 18.52
C ASP A 119 -20.10 -11.81 18.66
N ARG A 120 -19.34 -11.86 17.56
CA ARG A 120 -17.89 -12.09 17.59
C ARG A 120 -17.07 -10.80 17.63
N ILE A 121 -17.56 -9.72 17.02
CA ILE A 121 -16.82 -8.47 16.92
C ILE A 121 -17.19 -7.50 18.02
N TYR A 122 -18.48 -7.40 18.36
CA TYR A 122 -18.94 -6.49 19.40
C TYR A 122 -18.80 -7.11 20.78
N TYR A 123 -18.61 -6.26 21.77
CA TYR A 123 -18.73 -6.67 23.16
C TYR A 123 -20.20 -6.76 23.55
N THR A 124 -20.78 -7.95 23.42
CA THR A 124 -22.15 -8.24 23.89
C THR A 124 -22.12 -9.18 25.08
N ASN A 125 -23.17 -9.17 25.91
CA ASN A 125 -23.32 -10.14 27.00
C ASN A 125 -23.40 -11.59 26.50
N ASN A 126 -23.66 -11.78 25.20
CA ASN A 126 -23.80 -13.09 24.54
C ASN A 126 -22.47 -13.60 23.95
N ARG A 127 -21.40 -12.81 23.95
CA ARG A 127 -20.10 -13.23 23.43
C ARG A 127 -19.59 -14.44 24.22
N VAL A 128 -19.29 -15.52 23.48
CA VAL A 128 -18.87 -16.81 24.04
C VAL A 128 -17.55 -16.70 24.79
N ASP A 129 -16.63 -15.88 24.28
CA ASP A 129 -15.32 -15.68 24.84
C ASP A 129 -15.31 -14.50 25.81
N LYS A 130 -15.38 -14.82 27.10
CA LYS A 130 -15.42 -13.85 28.18
C LYS A 130 -14.01 -13.33 28.48
N SER A 131 -13.76 -12.11 28.00
CA SER A 131 -12.66 -11.16 28.26
C SER A 131 -11.20 -11.63 28.12
N SER A 132 -10.80 -12.80 28.65
CA SER A 132 -9.39 -13.19 28.77
C SER A 132 -8.61 -13.36 27.47
N SER A 133 -9.28 -13.64 26.34
CA SER A 133 -8.64 -13.78 25.03
C SER A 133 -8.48 -12.46 24.27
N ILE A 134 -9.17 -11.40 24.70
CA ILE A 134 -9.23 -10.13 23.98
C ILE A 134 -7.96 -9.34 24.30
N THR A 135 -7.15 -9.07 23.28
CA THR A 135 -5.89 -8.32 23.39
C THR A 135 -5.94 -6.99 22.63
N THR A 136 -6.87 -6.84 21.69
CA THR A 136 -7.00 -5.63 20.85
C THR A 136 -8.42 -5.08 20.95
N ALA A 137 -8.55 -3.79 21.22
CA ALA A 137 -9.83 -3.11 21.29
C ALA A 137 -9.84 -1.83 20.46
N TRP A 138 -10.97 -1.57 19.81
CA TRP A 138 -11.27 -0.30 19.14
C TRP A 138 -12.49 0.33 19.80
N VAL A 139 -12.41 1.64 20.08
CA VAL A 139 -13.43 2.40 20.79
C VAL A 139 -13.82 3.60 19.95
N GLU A 140 -15.09 3.68 19.60
CA GLU A 140 -15.67 4.81 18.87
C GLU A 140 -16.67 5.57 19.75
N GLU A 141 -16.69 6.89 19.59
CA GLU A 141 -17.67 7.77 20.23
C GLU A 141 -17.79 7.62 21.76
N TYR A 142 -16.65 7.49 22.44
CA TYR A 142 -16.54 7.35 23.89
C TYR A 142 -17.11 8.54 24.69
N LYS A 143 -18.41 8.57 25.01
CA LYS A 143 -18.94 9.53 26.00
C LYS A 143 -18.57 9.08 27.42
N PRO A 144 -17.67 9.79 28.14
CA PRO A 144 -17.21 9.38 29.47
C PRO A 144 -18.33 9.33 30.53
N LYS A 145 -19.51 9.92 30.26
CA LYS A 145 -20.63 10.00 31.21
C LYS A 145 -21.65 8.86 31.09
N SER A 146 -21.63 8.03 30.05
CA SER A 146 -22.72 7.08 29.78
C SER A 146 -22.29 5.65 29.48
N LEU A 147 -20.99 5.35 29.44
CA LEU A 147 -20.62 3.95 29.67
C LEU A 147 -20.91 3.65 31.14
N ASP A 148 -21.64 2.57 31.39
CA ASP A 148 -21.38 1.73 32.55
C ASP A 148 -19.85 1.63 32.68
N SER A 149 -19.26 2.37 33.61
CA SER A 149 -17.88 2.89 33.59
C SER A 149 -16.76 1.84 33.69
N ASN A 150 -17.08 0.58 33.36
CA ASN A 150 -16.27 -0.61 33.53
C ASN A 150 -16.10 -1.48 32.28
N LEU A 151 -16.62 -1.14 31.09
CA LEU A 151 -16.48 -2.07 29.93
C LEU A 151 -15.02 -2.35 29.55
N LEU A 152 -14.19 -1.33 29.41
CA LEU A 152 -12.75 -1.50 29.16
C LEU A 152 -12.07 -2.25 30.32
N TYR A 153 -12.39 -1.90 31.57
CA TYR A 153 -11.79 -2.54 32.75
C TYR A 153 -12.27 -3.98 32.99
N LYS A 154 -13.38 -4.40 32.37
CA LYS A 154 -13.80 -5.81 32.35
C LYS A 154 -12.89 -6.66 31.45
N ILE A 155 -12.01 -6.05 30.66
CA ILE A 155 -11.08 -6.70 29.74
C ILE A 155 -9.63 -6.31 30.09
N PRO A 156 -9.09 -6.77 31.22
CA PRO A 156 -7.73 -6.39 31.66
C PRO A 156 -6.61 -6.95 30.76
N SER A 157 -6.93 -7.86 29.84
CA SER A 157 -6.00 -8.45 28.86
C SER A 157 -5.73 -7.57 27.64
N ILE A 158 -6.35 -6.38 27.53
CA ILE A 158 -6.08 -5.46 26.40
C ILE A 158 -4.62 -5.03 26.43
N GLU A 159 -3.93 -5.28 25.32
CA GLU A 159 -2.56 -4.89 25.05
C GLU A 159 -2.48 -3.77 24.01
N THR A 160 -3.45 -3.70 23.09
CA THR A 160 -3.54 -2.68 22.04
C THR A 160 -4.91 -2.01 22.08
N LEU A 161 -4.93 -0.68 22.15
CA LEU A 161 -6.15 0.11 22.23
C LEU A 161 -6.15 1.26 21.21
N PHE A 162 -7.19 1.30 20.38
CA PHE A 162 -7.48 2.38 19.45
C PHE A 162 -8.69 3.17 19.94
N ILE A 163 -8.58 4.49 19.97
CA ILE A 163 -9.65 5.38 20.44
C ILE A 163 -9.88 6.47 19.40
N TYR A 164 -11.10 6.50 18.87
CA TYR A 164 -11.59 7.58 18.02
C TYR A 164 -12.67 8.35 18.75
N HIS A 165 -12.31 9.50 19.34
CA HIS A 165 -13.25 10.27 20.13
C HIS A 165 -12.91 11.75 20.26
N SER A 166 -13.94 12.61 20.33
CA SER A 166 -13.78 14.06 20.50
C SER A 166 -12.96 14.47 21.75
N ARG A 167 -13.08 13.74 22.86
CA ARG A 167 -12.40 14.05 24.13
C ARG A 167 -11.98 12.80 24.88
N VAL A 168 -10.68 12.61 25.10
CA VAL A 168 -10.15 11.36 25.70
C VAL A 168 -9.51 11.62 27.05
N ASP A 169 -9.87 10.80 28.04
CA ASP A 169 -9.24 10.79 29.36
C ASP A 169 -8.25 9.62 29.47
N LEU A 170 -6.98 9.90 29.20
CA LEU A 170 -5.91 8.91 29.20
C LEU A 170 -5.47 8.49 30.62
N GLY A 171 -5.77 9.29 31.63
CA GLY A 171 -5.54 8.96 33.04
C GLY A 171 -6.38 7.77 33.51
N SER A 172 -7.61 7.68 33.02
CA SER A 172 -8.45 6.50 33.21
C SER A 172 -7.86 5.27 32.49
N ILE A 173 -7.37 5.45 31.26
CA ILE A 173 -6.83 4.37 30.42
C ILE A 173 -5.56 3.74 31.04
N SER A 174 -4.79 4.50 31.83
CA SER A 174 -3.60 3.98 32.51
C SER A 174 -3.89 2.90 33.55
N LEU A 175 -5.17 2.65 33.88
CA LEU A 175 -5.59 1.54 34.73
C LEU A 175 -5.58 0.19 34.00
N LEU A 176 -5.39 0.15 32.68
CA LEU A 176 -5.24 -1.09 31.93
C LEU A 176 -3.84 -1.69 32.13
N PRO A 177 -3.72 -2.82 32.86
CA PRO A 177 -2.43 -3.27 33.38
C PRO A 177 -1.48 -3.82 32.32
N ASN A 178 -2.01 -4.27 31.17
CA ASN A 178 -1.25 -4.91 30.09
C ASN A 178 -1.11 -4.03 28.85
N LEU A 179 -1.57 -2.77 28.90
CA LEU A 179 -1.59 -1.90 27.73
C LEU A 179 -0.15 -1.58 27.28
N GLN A 180 0.17 -1.96 26.04
CA GLN A 180 1.47 -1.78 25.43
C GLN A 180 1.41 -0.82 24.23
N ARG A 181 0.27 -0.74 23.53
CA ARG A 181 0.08 0.12 22.37
C ARG A 181 -1.19 0.94 22.52
N LEU A 182 -1.08 2.25 22.34
CA LEU A 182 -2.20 3.18 22.47
C LEU A 182 -2.17 4.15 21.30
N SER A 183 -3.26 4.19 20.54
CA SER A 183 -3.46 5.15 19.47
C SER A 183 -4.74 5.93 19.72
N VAL A 184 -4.63 7.25 19.76
CA VAL A 184 -5.73 8.15 20.10
C VAL A 184 -5.88 9.19 19.01
N ARG A 185 -7.07 9.25 18.45
CA ARG A 185 -7.48 10.28 17.50
C ARG A 185 -8.65 11.07 18.07
N GLY A 186 -8.49 12.38 18.19
CA GLY A 186 -9.49 13.20 18.90
C GLY A 186 -9.26 14.69 18.87
N ASN A 187 -10.19 15.47 19.44
CA ASN A 187 -10.05 16.92 19.47
C ASN A 187 -9.22 17.38 20.67
N THR A 188 -9.42 16.76 21.84
CA THR A 188 -8.77 17.17 23.09
C THR A 188 -8.44 15.98 24.00
N LEU A 189 -7.34 16.10 24.72
CA LEU A 189 -6.91 15.24 25.82
C LEU A 189 -7.14 15.94 27.16
N ASN A 190 -7.54 15.18 28.19
CA ASN A 190 -7.62 15.69 29.56
C ASN A 190 -6.30 15.54 30.32
N GLN A 191 -5.87 14.30 30.56
CA GLN A 191 -4.66 13.95 31.32
C GLN A 191 -4.09 12.64 30.78
N LEU A 192 -2.77 12.51 30.61
CA LEU A 192 -2.14 11.29 30.08
C LEU A 192 -2.10 10.13 31.10
N GLY A 193 -1.93 10.42 32.40
CA GLY A 193 -1.72 9.41 33.45
C GLY A 193 -0.39 8.66 33.31
N PRO A 194 0.06 7.94 34.36
CA PRO A 194 1.30 7.18 34.31
C PRO A 194 1.10 5.83 33.60
N HIS A 195 1.68 5.65 32.41
CA HIS A 195 1.66 4.36 31.69
C HIS A 195 3.03 3.68 31.72
N SER A 196 3.23 2.81 32.71
CA SER A 196 4.53 2.14 32.90
C SER A 196 4.81 1.02 31.89
N SER A 197 3.78 0.41 31.30
CA SER A 197 3.90 -0.71 30.34
C SER A 197 3.85 -0.29 28.87
N LEU A 198 3.52 0.97 28.59
CA LEU A 198 3.27 1.45 27.24
C LEU A 198 4.58 1.57 26.45
N LYS A 199 4.61 0.93 25.28
CA LYS A 199 5.76 0.86 24.37
C LYS A 199 5.55 1.70 23.11
N SER A 200 4.31 1.86 22.66
CA SER A 200 3.96 2.64 21.47
C SER A 200 2.80 3.57 21.77
N LEU A 201 2.97 4.85 21.44
CA LEU A 201 1.97 5.90 21.63
C LEU A 201 1.82 6.72 20.35
N THR A 202 0.62 6.72 19.79
CA THR A 202 0.24 7.59 18.68
C THR A 202 -0.84 8.55 19.14
N LEU A 203 -0.59 9.84 19.02
CA LEU A 203 -1.56 10.90 19.31
C LEU A 203 -1.81 11.67 18.01
N ASP A 204 -3.04 11.64 17.51
CA ASP A 204 -3.55 12.48 16.41
C ASP A 204 -4.60 13.43 16.98
N ILE A 205 -4.14 14.58 17.49
CA ILE A 205 -4.96 15.48 18.30
C ILE A 205 -5.10 16.86 17.66
N TYR A 206 -6.34 17.35 17.59
CA TYR A 206 -6.61 18.64 16.96
C TYR A 206 -6.32 19.88 17.83
N ALA A 207 -6.18 19.72 19.14
CA ALA A 207 -5.78 20.80 20.03
C ALA A 207 -4.26 20.85 20.19
N SER A 208 -3.71 22.07 20.32
CA SER A 208 -2.31 22.26 20.62
C SER A 208 -2.01 21.92 22.07
N TYR A 209 -0.87 21.25 22.28
CA TYR A 209 -0.33 20.92 23.60
C TYR A 209 1.13 21.34 23.66
N THR A 210 1.55 21.76 24.84
CA THR A 210 2.97 21.82 25.16
C THR A 210 3.47 20.42 25.51
N ALA A 211 4.73 20.16 25.20
CA ALA A 211 5.37 18.88 25.53
C ALA A 211 5.29 18.58 27.05
N ARG A 212 5.28 19.63 27.89
CA ARG A 212 5.14 19.54 29.34
C ARG A 212 3.73 19.12 29.79
N GLU A 213 2.68 19.57 29.11
CA GLU A 213 1.29 19.18 29.43
C GLU A 213 1.05 17.69 29.14
N LEU A 214 1.74 17.15 28.13
CA LEU A 214 1.70 15.73 27.82
C LEU A 214 2.51 14.87 28.80
N ALA A 215 3.47 15.46 29.53
CA ALA A 215 4.32 14.77 30.50
C ALA A 215 4.96 13.49 29.93
N LEU A 216 5.49 13.60 28.70
CA LEU A 216 6.00 12.48 27.91
C LEU A 216 7.18 11.77 28.60
N ASP A 217 7.92 12.48 29.46
CA ASP A 217 9.04 11.96 30.25
C ASP A 217 8.63 10.84 31.23
N GLN A 218 7.34 10.71 31.55
CA GLN A 218 6.83 9.67 32.44
C GLN A 218 6.73 8.28 31.78
N PHE A 219 6.81 8.21 30.45
CA PHE A 219 6.64 6.97 29.68
C PHE A 219 7.96 6.23 29.53
N VAL A 220 8.49 5.70 30.63
CA VAL A 220 9.83 5.09 30.70
C VAL A 220 10.02 3.88 29.75
N SER A 221 8.94 3.16 29.42
CA SER A 221 8.97 1.99 28.54
C SER A 221 8.72 2.32 27.07
N LEU A 222 8.50 3.60 26.72
CA LEU A 222 8.10 4.02 25.39
C LEU A 222 9.27 3.92 24.40
N THR A 223 9.08 3.12 23.36
CA THR A 223 10.07 2.92 22.29
C THR A 223 9.64 3.58 20.98
N GLU A 224 8.35 3.87 20.82
CA GLU A 224 7.75 4.48 19.64
C GLU A 224 6.80 5.61 20.06
N LEU A 225 7.01 6.80 19.50
CA LEU A 225 6.15 7.96 19.75
C LEU A 225 5.85 8.67 18.43
N THR A 226 4.56 8.85 18.16
CA THR A 226 4.05 9.59 17.01
C THR A 226 3.11 10.68 17.50
N LEU A 227 3.47 11.94 17.27
CA LEU A 227 2.66 13.11 17.58
C LEU A 227 2.21 13.76 16.27
N ASN A 228 1.05 13.33 15.79
CA ASN A 228 0.37 13.84 14.61
C ASN A 228 -0.71 14.87 15.02
N GLY A 229 -1.07 15.76 14.12
CA GLY A 229 -2.06 16.82 14.40
C GLY A 229 -1.40 18.16 14.74
N TYR A 230 -2.20 19.12 15.25
CA TYR A 230 -1.72 20.49 15.47
C TYR A 230 -0.51 20.50 16.41
N SER A 231 0.43 21.37 16.07
CA SER A 231 1.82 21.16 16.36
C SER A 231 2.17 21.33 17.84
N VAL A 232 3.04 20.43 18.35
CA VAL A 232 3.49 20.45 19.75
C VAL A 232 4.51 21.57 19.94
N SER A 233 4.31 22.39 20.97
CA SER A 233 5.23 23.47 21.31
C SER A 233 6.10 23.12 22.53
N GLY A 234 7.24 23.78 22.65
CA GLY A 234 8.11 23.68 23.83
C GLY A 234 8.73 22.29 24.02
N ILE A 235 8.96 21.53 22.95
CA ILE A 235 9.85 20.36 23.03
C ILE A 235 11.27 20.89 23.26
N GLY A 236 11.89 20.43 24.34
CA GLY A 236 13.25 20.81 24.72
C GLY A 236 14.01 19.63 25.35
N PRO A 237 15.24 19.88 25.82
CA PRO A 237 16.08 18.83 26.36
C PRO A 237 15.43 18.13 27.56
N GLY A 238 15.43 16.80 27.54
CA GLY A 238 14.93 15.96 28.63
C GLY A 238 13.41 15.76 28.70
N VAL A 239 12.63 16.34 27.77
CA VAL A 239 11.17 16.18 27.75
C VAL A 239 10.73 14.85 27.11
N LEU A 240 11.53 14.34 26.17
CA LEU A 240 11.25 13.09 25.46
C LEU A 240 11.91 11.88 26.17
N PRO A 241 11.26 10.71 26.23
CA PRO A 241 11.86 9.50 26.79
C PRO A 241 13.14 9.07 26.06
N SER A 242 14.21 8.80 26.80
CA SER A 242 15.48 8.33 26.23
C SER A 242 15.43 6.88 25.70
N SER A 243 14.37 6.13 26.01
CA SER A 243 14.09 4.78 25.50
C SER A 243 13.57 4.76 24.05
N LEU A 244 13.26 5.93 23.47
CA LEU A 244 12.73 6.02 22.11
C LEU A 244 13.71 5.46 21.07
N THR A 245 13.13 4.66 20.16
CA THR A 245 13.79 4.10 18.97
C THR A 245 13.17 4.64 17.67
N SER A 246 11.92 5.09 17.73
CA SER A 246 11.20 5.74 16.64
C SER A 246 10.45 6.97 17.13
N LEU A 247 10.60 8.10 16.45
CA LEU A 247 9.99 9.37 16.81
C LEU A 247 9.50 10.11 15.57
N THR A 248 8.21 10.44 15.55
CA THR A 248 7.58 11.34 14.56
C THR A 248 6.98 12.54 15.28
N LEU A 249 7.36 13.76 14.85
CA LEU A 249 6.97 15.01 15.48
C LEU A 249 6.44 16.01 14.46
N THR A 250 5.26 16.58 14.75
CA THR A 250 4.79 17.83 14.14
C THR A 250 5.00 19.00 15.11
N LEU A 251 5.85 19.96 14.75
CA LEU A 251 6.31 21.07 15.60
C LEU A 251 5.79 22.42 15.12
N THR A 252 5.45 23.32 16.06
CA THR A 252 4.97 24.70 15.75
C THR A 252 6.13 25.69 15.57
N GLY A 253 7.33 25.26 15.90
CA GLY A 253 8.53 26.08 15.91
C GLY A 253 9.77 25.22 16.13
N PHE A 254 10.93 25.83 15.96
CA PHE A 254 12.19 25.11 16.04
C PHE A 254 12.51 24.65 17.46
N PRO A 255 12.90 23.37 17.64
CA PRO A 255 13.31 22.88 18.95
C PRO A 255 14.69 23.49 19.32
N PRO A 256 14.99 23.71 20.61
CA PRO A 256 16.33 24.04 21.07
C PRO A 256 17.38 23.04 20.54
N ARG A 257 18.59 23.51 20.30
CA ARG A 257 19.68 22.72 19.69
C ARG A 257 19.93 21.38 20.40
N ASP A 258 19.82 21.35 21.73
CA ASP A 258 20.13 20.18 22.57
C ASP A 258 18.94 19.22 22.78
N THR A 259 17.81 19.45 22.11
CA THR A 259 16.56 18.70 22.31
C THR A 259 16.72 17.19 22.16
N PHE A 260 17.48 16.74 21.15
CA PHE A 260 17.56 15.32 20.81
C PHE A 260 18.76 14.59 21.44
N ILE A 261 19.67 15.29 22.14
CA ILE A 261 20.95 14.72 22.62
C ILE A 261 20.76 13.46 23.49
N ALA A 262 19.68 13.41 24.27
CA ALA A 262 19.40 12.28 25.16
C ALA A 262 18.85 11.02 24.45
N LEU A 263 18.44 11.12 23.19
CA LEU A 263 17.77 10.05 22.44
C LEU A 263 18.75 9.09 21.77
N THR A 264 19.78 8.64 22.48
CA THR A 264 20.88 7.86 21.89
C THR A 264 20.46 6.51 21.28
N SER A 265 19.27 6.01 21.63
CA SER A 265 18.69 4.77 21.10
C SER A 265 17.89 4.96 19.80
N LEU A 266 17.72 6.20 19.35
CA LEU A 266 16.85 6.55 18.23
C LEU A 266 17.39 5.99 16.92
N VAL A 267 16.53 5.32 16.16
CA VAL A 267 16.83 4.68 14.86
C VAL A 267 16.08 5.38 13.73
N TYR A 268 14.87 5.86 13.99
CA TYR A 268 14.02 6.61 13.05
C TYR A 268 13.62 7.95 13.67
N LEU A 269 13.80 9.03 12.93
CA LEU A 269 13.36 10.37 13.29
C LEU A 269 12.69 11.05 12.10
N GLU A 270 11.48 11.54 12.32
CA GLU A 270 10.73 12.36 11.37
C GLU A 270 10.32 13.67 12.05
N ILE A 271 10.64 14.80 11.43
CA ILE A 271 10.30 16.14 11.91
C ILE A 271 9.54 16.86 10.81
N HIS A 272 8.28 17.20 11.11
CA HIS A 272 7.49 18.13 10.34
C HIS A 272 7.41 19.47 11.09
N VAL A 273 7.87 20.55 10.47
CA VAL A 273 7.77 21.90 11.04
C VAL A 273 6.65 22.67 10.33
N GLU A 274 5.61 22.96 11.09
CA GLU A 274 4.53 23.89 10.74
C GLU A 274 4.81 25.18 11.51
N GLY A 275 4.83 26.35 10.88
CA GLY A 275 5.12 27.56 11.65
C GLY A 275 4.79 28.85 10.95
N ASP A 276 4.32 29.80 11.74
CA ASP A 276 4.22 31.21 11.40
C ASP A 276 5.58 31.89 11.62
N GLU A 277 5.71 33.10 11.08
CA GLU A 277 6.93 33.91 11.09
C GLU A 277 7.64 33.98 12.47
N GLN A 278 8.82 33.36 12.60
CA GLN A 278 9.72 33.63 13.72
C GLN A 278 10.44 34.98 13.51
N GLU A 279 10.71 35.69 14.61
CA GLU A 279 11.51 36.92 14.62
C GLU A 279 12.97 36.61 14.19
N GLU A 280 13.53 37.46 13.33
CA GLU A 280 14.63 37.16 12.40
C GLU A 280 16.04 36.97 13.01
N GLU A 281 16.19 36.87 14.33
CA GLU A 281 17.52 37.04 14.96
C GLU A 281 18.29 35.75 15.27
N GLU A 282 17.65 34.56 15.32
CA GLU A 282 18.34 33.33 15.70
C GLU A 282 18.61 32.39 14.52
N LYS A 283 19.88 31.95 14.41
CA LYS A 283 20.28 30.92 13.45
C LYS A 283 19.67 29.57 13.85
N LEU A 284 18.76 29.07 13.02
CA LEU A 284 18.07 27.81 13.22
C LEU A 284 19.02 26.62 13.02
N PHE A 285 19.02 25.69 13.98
CA PHE A 285 19.94 24.56 13.98
C PHE A 285 19.31 23.30 14.57
N ILE A 286 19.48 22.16 13.90
CA ILE A 286 19.09 20.83 14.40
C ILE A 286 20.36 19.99 14.63
N ASP A 287 20.59 19.59 15.88
CA ASP A 287 21.75 18.79 16.28
C ASP A 287 21.41 17.30 16.39
N LEU A 288 21.88 16.49 15.44
CA LEU A 288 21.68 15.04 15.44
C LEU A 288 23.01 14.28 15.51
N GLU A 289 24.16 14.97 15.63
CA GLU A 289 25.48 14.35 15.55
C GLU A 289 25.69 13.26 16.63
N THR A 290 25.07 13.44 17.79
CA THR A 290 25.17 12.50 18.92
C THR A 290 24.33 11.22 18.75
N LEU A 291 23.43 11.17 17.76
CA LEU A 291 22.49 10.07 17.53
C LEU A 291 23.10 8.94 16.71
N ASN A 292 24.11 8.27 17.27
CA ASN A 292 24.91 7.24 16.59
C ASN A 292 24.12 6.00 16.11
N ASN A 293 22.87 5.81 16.55
CA ASN A 293 22.01 4.71 16.11
C ASN A 293 21.01 5.13 15.03
N LEU A 294 20.94 6.43 14.70
CA LEU A 294 19.96 6.98 13.77
C LEU A 294 20.29 6.50 12.36
N LYS A 295 19.34 5.81 11.73
CA LYS A 295 19.47 5.24 10.37
C LYS A 295 18.62 5.97 9.35
N THR A 296 17.46 6.48 9.76
CA THR A 296 16.54 7.20 8.90
C THR A 296 16.23 8.56 9.52
N PHE A 297 16.42 9.61 8.74
CA PHE A 297 16.00 10.96 9.09
C PHE A 297 15.13 11.54 7.96
N ASP A 298 13.93 11.98 8.30
CA ASP A 298 13.00 12.67 7.41
C ASP A 298 12.69 14.06 7.96
N TYR A 299 12.99 15.09 7.16
CA TYR A 299 12.77 16.47 7.52
C TYR A 299 11.89 17.14 6.47
N ASN A 300 10.79 17.74 6.92
CA ASN A 300 9.85 18.46 6.08
C ASN A 300 9.43 19.77 6.76
N GLU A 301 9.40 20.86 5.99
CA GLU A 301 8.89 22.14 6.45
C GLU A 301 7.95 22.75 5.41
N ASN A 302 6.96 23.50 5.88
CA ASN A 302 5.99 24.17 5.03
C ASN A 302 6.05 25.69 5.23
N TRP A 303 7.19 26.30 4.93
CA TRP A 303 7.44 27.74 5.10
C TRP A 303 7.48 28.44 3.76
N TYR A 304 6.68 29.50 3.59
CA TYR A 304 6.45 30.10 2.27
C TYR A 304 7.36 31.29 1.90
N GLU A 305 8.03 31.98 2.82
CA GLU A 305 8.51 33.35 2.47
C GLU A 305 9.82 33.84 3.14
N LYS A 306 10.67 32.98 3.73
CA LYS A 306 11.89 33.46 4.43
C LYS A 306 13.19 32.87 3.90
N ASP A 307 14.19 33.74 3.71
CA ASP A 307 15.60 33.44 3.40
C ASP A 307 16.37 32.82 4.60
N CYS A 308 15.67 32.18 5.55
CA CYS A 308 16.33 31.56 6.69
C CYS A 308 17.05 30.28 6.25
N ILE A 309 18.30 30.09 6.67
CA ILE A 309 19.02 28.84 6.45
C ILE A 309 18.96 28.01 7.72
N ILE A 310 18.47 26.78 7.59
CA ILE A 310 18.39 25.82 8.69
C ILE A 310 19.59 24.89 8.57
N GLU A 311 20.47 24.93 9.55
CA GLU A 311 21.64 24.06 9.56
C GLU A 311 21.31 22.75 10.29
N ILE A 312 21.53 21.61 9.63
CA ILE A 312 21.32 20.28 10.20
C ILE A 312 22.64 19.54 10.28
N SER A 313 23.04 19.13 11.48
CA SER A 313 24.12 18.16 11.65
C SER A 313 23.55 16.74 11.62
N VAL A 314 24.20 15.86 10.86
CA VAL A 314 23.70 14.50 10.58
C VAL A 314 24.74 13.49 11.05
N PRO A 315 24.35 12.44 11.81
CA PRO A 315 25.32 11.48 12.33
C PRO A 315 25.85 10.55 11.22
N PRO A 316 27.09 10.04 11.35
CA PRO A 316 27.69 9.14 10.37
C PRO A 316 26.94 7.81 10.14
N SER A 317 25.97 7.47 10.99
CA SER A 317 25.16 6.24 10.94
C SER A 317 23.99 6.30 9.96
N ILE A 318 23.67 7.47 9.40
CA ILE A 318 22.50 7.66 8.52
C ILE A 318 22.63 6.84 7.23
N VAL A 319 21.58 6.07 6.96
CA VAL A 319 21.42 5.22 5.76
C VAL A 319 20.42 5.83 4.78
N ILE A 320 19.36 6.47 5.30
CA ILE A 320 18.29 7.08 4.51
C ILE A 320 18.06 8.51 4.98
N LEU A 321 18.08 9.46 4.04
CA LEU A 321 17.87 10.88 4.31
C LEU A 321 16.83 11.47 3.36
N TYR A 322 15.81 12.12 3.94
CA TYR A 322 14.80 12.89 3.22
C TYR A 322 14.85 14.35 3.65
N LEU A 323 14.96 15.26 2.69
CA LEU A 323 15.03 16.71 2.90
C LEU A 323 14.02 17.42 2.00
N TRP A 324 12.88 17.78 2.56
CA TRP A 324 11.77 18.43 1.86
C TRP A 324 11.72 19.94 2.16
N SER A 325 12.87 20.60 2.06
CA SER A 325 13.03 22.03 2.32
C SER A 325 14.11 22.60 1.42
N GLU A 326 13.87 23.79 0.87
CA GLU A 326 14.89 24.54 0.12
C GLU A 326 15.91 25.22 1.03
N ASN A 327 15.56 25.44 2.29
CA ASN A 327 16.29 26.22 3.27
C ASN A 327 17.27 25.41 4.11
N VAL A 328 17.25 24.09 3.98
CA VAL A 328 18.17 23.22 4.72
C VAL A 328 19.60 23.28 4.17
N GLN A 329 20.57 23.33 5.06
CA GLN A 329 21.98 23.12 4.77
C GLN A 329 22.56 22.07 5.72
N ILE A 330 23.28 21.08 5.18
CA ILE A 330 24.00 20.13 6.02
C ILE A 330 25.23 20.82 6.61
N ALA A 331 25.36 20.78 7.93
CA ALA A 331 26.44 21.40 8.69
C ALA A 331 27.80 20.89 8.21
N GLN A 332 28.67 21.77 7.73
CA GLN A 332 29.98 21.41 7.15
C GLN A 332 31.10 21.29 8.20
N GLN A 333 30.77 21.03 9.47
CA GLN A 333 31.75 21.07 10.55
C GLN A 333 32.89 20.08 10.31
N GLN A 334 34.09 20.61 10.01
CA GLN A 334 35.47 20.07 10.05
C GLN A 334 35.77 18.63 9.58
N CYS A 335 34.79 17.82 9.21
CA CYS A 335 34.93 16.41 8.90
C CYS A 335 34.76 16.18 7.39
N THR A 336 35.77 15.58 6.77
CA THR A 336 35.86 15.37 5.31
C THR A 336 34.85 14.35 4.76
N THR A 337 34.10 13.64 5.61
CA THR A 337 33.07 12.68 5.17
C THR A 337 31.92 12.65 6.16
N ILE A 338 30.83 13.35 5.82
CA ILE A 338 29.72 13.63 6.76
C ILE A 338 28.73 12.44 6.81
N MET A 339 28.63 11.61 5.77
CA MET A 339 27.66 10.49 5.72
C MET A 339 28.22 9.26 4.98
N PRO A 340 29.17 8.52 5.59
CA PRO A 340 29.88 7.42 4.91
C PRO A 340 28.98 6.23 4.54
N VAL A 341 27.85 6.02 5.22
CA VAL A 341 26.95 4.88 5.00
C VAL A 341 25.62 5.24 4.35
N LEU A 342 25.46 6.49 3.88
CA LEU A 342 24.22 6.94 3.24
C LEU A 342 23.99 6.19 1.93
N GLU A 343 22.91 5.42 1.87
CA GLU A 343 22.54 4.62 0.69
C GLU A 343 21.44 5.28 -0.15
N LYS A 344 20.54 6.05 0.48
CA LYS A 344 19.37 6.64 -0.17
C LYS A 344 19.20 8.10 0.23
N LEU A 345 19.11 8.98 -0.77
CA LEU A 345 18.91 10.42 -0.58
C LEU A 345 17.71 10.91 -1.40
N TYR A 346 16.83 11.65 -0.75
CA TYR A 346 15.66 12.31 -1.34
C TYR A 346 15.73 13.79 -0.98
N LEU A 347 15.73 14.66 -1.98
CA LEU A 347 15.90 16.10 -1.77
C LEU A 347 15.26 16.94 -2.87
N LEU A 348 15.13 18.23 -2.62
CA LEU A 348 14.79 19.24 -3.63
C LEU A 348 16.03 19.62 -4.45
N GLU A 349 15.85 19.91 -5.74
CA GLU A 349 16.93 20.27 -6.67
C GLU A 349 17.77 21.45 -6.19
N SER A 350 17.13 22.46 -5.60
CA SER A 350 17.78 23.67 -5.05
C SER A 350 18.86 23.37 -4.01
N LEU A 351 18.76 22.24 -3.28
CA LEU A 351 19.80 21.80 -2.34
C LEU A 351 21.07 21.31 -3.05
N LEU A 352 20.93 20.68 -4.21
CA LEU A 352 22.04 20.19 -5.03
C LEU A 352 22.70 21.32 -5.81
N THR A 353 21.91 22.08 -6.56
CA THR A 353 22.43 23.15 -7.42
C THR A 353 22.93 24.35 -6.62
N GLY A 354 22.36 24.60 -5.43
CA GLY A 354 22.85 25.58 -4.47
C GLY A 354 24.13 25.18 -3.73
N GLY A 355 24.68 23.98 -3.98
CA GLY A 355 25.91 23.52 -3.32
C GLY A 355 25.76 23.28 -1.81
N LYS A 356 24.51 23.17 -1.31
CA LYS A 356 24.22 22.90 0.11
C LYS A 356 24.57 21.46 0.49
N ILE A 357 24.62 20.56 -0.50
CA ILE A 357 25.07 19.17 -0.37
C ILE A 357 26.06 18.84 -1.50
N ASN A 358 27.21 18.25 -1.14
CA ASN A 358 28.19 17.77 -2.10
C ASN A 358 28.20 16.23 -2.11
N LEU A 359 27.49 15.64 -3.07
CA LEU A 359 27.29 14.18 -3.14
C LEU A 359 28.60 13.40 -3.30
N GLN A 360 29.57 13.92 -4.04
CA GLN A 360 30.82 13.21 -4.31
C GLN A 360 31.72 13.09 -3.06
N LEU A 361 31.78 14.14 -2.25
CA LEU A 361 32.63 14.17 -1.06
C LEU A 361 31.90 13.64 0.19
N GLN A 362 30.61 13.93 0.32
CA GLN A 362 29.86 13.65 1.55
C GLN A 362 29.21 12.27 1.55
N CYS A 363 28.90 11.69 0.38
CA CYS A 363 28.01 10.53 0.24
C CYS A 363 28.64 9.39 -0.61
N PRO A 364 29.80 8.83 -0.24
CA PRO A 364 30.52 7.86 -1.07
C PRO A 364 29.77 6.54 -1.29
N SER A 365 28.81 6.19 -0.44
CA SER A 365 28.02 4.95 -0.50
C SER A 365 26.66 5.10 -1.18
N LEU A 366 26.38 6.26 -1.80
CA LEU A 366 25.06 6.57 -2.33
C LEU A 366 24.69 5.64 -3.50
N LYS A 367 23.60 4.89 -3.35
CA LYS A 367 23.05 3.95 -4.35
C LYS A 367 21.77 4.45 -5.00
N LYS A 368 20.95 5.24 -4.27
CA LYS A 368 19.69 5.80 -4.76
C LYS A 368 19.61 7.30 -4.50
N LEU A 369 19.30 8.06 -5.55
CA LEU A 369 19.09 9.50 -5.50
C LEU A 369 17.73 9.83 -6.11
N CYS A 370 16.91 10.56 -5.37
CA CYS A 370 15.67 11.15 -5.86
C CYS A 370 15.77 12.68 -5.74
N ILE A 371 15.59 13.36 -6.86
CA ILE A 371 15.63 14.81 -6.96
C ILE A 371 14.23 15.30 -7.32
N TYR A 372 13.68 16.17 -6.50
CA TYR A 372 12.35 16.75 -6.65
C TYR A 372 12.42 18.21 -7.07
N ASP A 373 11.32 18.68 -7.65
CA ASP A 373 11.14 20.06 -8.11
C ASP A 373 12.33 20.60 -8.92
N CYS A 374 12.77 19.83 -9.92
CA CYS A 374 13.85 20.29 -10.79
C CYS A 374 13.35 21.40 -11.71
N GLN A 375 13.98 22.56 -11.61
CA GLN A 375 13.77 23.75 -12.41
C GLN A 375 15.01 24.13 -13.24
N ASN A 376 16.21 23.83 -12.75
CA ASN A 376 17.49 24.14 -13.40
C ASN A 376 18.20 22.90 -13.96
N THR A 377 19.16 23.13 -14.85
CA THR A 377 20.03 22.08 -15.40
C THR A 377 20.91 21.49 -14.31
N ILE A 378 20.89 20.15 -14.18
CA ILE A 378 21.73 19.41 -13.22
C ILE A 378 23.14 19.26 -13.82
N PRO A 379 24.19 19.83 -13.20
CA PRO A 379 25.56 19.69 -13.69
C PRO A 379 26.04 18.23 -13.67
N SER A 380 26.79 17.83 -14.72
CA SER A 380 27.34 16.46 -14.87
C SER A 380 28.19 15.98 -13.69
N ASN A 381 28.84 16.90 -12.98
CA ASN A 381 29.76 16.56 -11.91
C ASN A 381 29.07 16.35 -10.55
N LEU A 382 27.76 16.55 -10.43
CA LEU A 382 27.07 16.36 -9.13
C LEU A 382 26.77 14.90 -8.83
N ILE A 383 26.62 14.06 -9.84
CA ILE A 383 26.13 12.69 -9.66
C ILE A 383 27.29 11.73 -9.40
N PRO A 384 27.26 10.95 -8.30
CA PRO A 384 28.33 10.02 -8.02
C PRO A 384 28.33 8.84 -9.00
N PRO A 385 29.52 8.34 -9.39
CA PRO A 385 29.65 7.23 -10.34
C PRO A 385 29.17 5.88 -9.78
N THR A 386 28.87 5.79 -8.48
CA THR A 386 28.34 4.60 -7.79
C THR A 386 26.82 4.48 -7.85
N LEU A 387 26.13 5.50 -8.37
CA LEU A 387 24.68 5.57 -8.31
C LEU A 387 24.01 4.47 -9.16
N GLU A 388 23.17 3.65 -8.53
CA GLU A 388 22.46 2.55 -9.20
C GLU A 388 21.05 2.95 -9.62
N LYS A 389 20.41 3.87 -8.89
CA LYS A 389 19.03 4.30 -9.08
C LYS A 389 18.91 5.81 -9.03
N LEU A 390 18.37 6.39 -10.10
CA LEU A 390 18.12 7.82 -10.21
C LEU A 390 16.64 8.08 -10.48
N SER A 391 16.03 8.95 -9.68
CA SER A 391 14.70 9.50 -9.93
C SER A 391 14.78 11.02 -10.01
N ILE A 392 14.20 11.60 -11.05
CA ILE A 392 14.15 13.04 -11.28
C ILE A 392 12.69 13.42 -11.51
N HIS A 393 12.19 14.38 -10.74
CA HIS A 393 10.88 14.98 -10.91
C HIS A 393 11.07 16.41 -11.42
N ASN A 394 10.86 16.59 -12.72
CA ASN A 394 11.02 17.83 -13.44
C ASN A 394 9.69 18.57 -13.53
N ASN A 395 9.64 19.77 -12.94
CA ASN A 395 8.48 20.65 -13.03
C ASN A 395 8.70 21.77 -14.08
N SER A 396 9.86 21.79 -14.73
CA SER A 396 10.25 22.81 -15.69
C SER A 396 10.11 22.33 -17.13
N SER A 397 9.90 23.30 -18.03
CA SER A 397 9.94 23.09 -19.48
C SER A 397 11.36 23.06 -20.05
N ASN A 398 12.36 23.44 -19.24
CA ASN A 398 13.76 23.47 -19.65
C ASN A 398 14.37 22.08 -19.71
N ASP A 399 15.38 21.92 -20.58
CA ASP A 399 16.19 20.73 -20.66
C ASP A 399 17.12 20.65 -19.43
N ILE A 400 16.67 19.94 -18.40
CA ILE A 400 17.43 19.80 -17.15
C ILE A 400 18.61 18.80 -17.28
N LEU A 401 18.67 18.00 -18.36
CA LEU A 401 19.66 16.92 -18.55
C LEU A 401 20.59 17.10 -19.76
N ASP A 402 20.59 18.26 -20.43
CA ASP A 402 21.43 18.51 -21.62
C ASP A 402 22.92 18.23 -21.36
N GLN A 403 23.38 18.51 -20.13
CA GLN A 403 24.75 18.29 -19.70
C GLN A 403 24.92 17.03 -18.83
N PHE A 404 23.89 16.20 -18.70
CA PHE A 404 23.89 15.09 -17.76
C PHE A 404 24.61 13.87 -18.34
N VAL A 405 25.58 13.34 -17.58
CA VAL A 405 26.28 12.09 -17.93
C VAL A 405 25.79 10.99 -16.98
N TYR A 406 25.09 10.00 -17.53
CA TYR A 406 24.61 8.88 -16.74
C TYR A 406 25.79 8.06 -16.19
N PRO A 407 25.80 7.72 -14.89
CA PRO A 407 26.85 6.89 -14.32
C PRO A 407 26.76 5.46 -14.87
N PRO A 408 27.90 4.77 -15.09
CA PRO A 408 27.91 3.42 -15.67
C PRO A 408 27.25 2.36 -14.79
N SER A 409 27.11 2.61 -13.49
CA SER A 409 26.39 1.74 -12.54
C SER A 409 24.86 1.89 -12.61
N LEU A 410 24.34 2.85 -13.37
CA LEU A 410 22.92 3.16 -13.38
C LEU A 410 22.12 2.01 -14.00
N THR A 411 21.28 1.37 -13.19
CA THR A 411 20.40 0.27 -13.63
C THR A 411 18.92 0.65 -13.63
N HIS A 412 18.54 1.70 -12.88
CA HIS A 412 17.18 2.19 -12.79
C HIS A 412 17.14 3.71 -13.00
N LEU A 413 16.33 4.14 -13.96
CA LEU A 413 16.11 5.55 -14.27
C LEU A 413 14.61 5.86 -14.20
N SER A 414 14.25 6.91 -13.46
CA SER A 414 12.91 7.46 -13.39
C SER A 414 12.95 8.94 -13.72
N ILE A 415 12.30 9.39 -14.79
CA ILE A 415 12.19 10.82 -15.15
C ILE A 415 10.70 11.14 -15.29
N ILE A 416 10.19 12.03 -14.46
CA ILE A 416 8.78 12.41 -14.43
C ILE A 416 8.69 13.90 -14.63
N GLY A 417 7.85 14.39 -15.54
CA GLY A 417 7.71 15.83 -15.81
C GLY A 417 7.19 16.14 -17.21
N ASP A 418 6.84 17.41 -17.44
CA ASP A 418 6.10 17.86 -18.64
C ASP A 418 6.94 17.95 -19.93
N SER A 419 8.27 17.90 -19.87
CA SER A 419 9.16 18.27 -20.98
C SER A 419 10.24 17.22 -21.31
N CYS A 420 9.87 15.93 -21.36
CA CYS A 420 10.86 14.85 -21.40
C CYS A 420 11.44 14.43 -22.77
N ASP A 421 11.04 15.09 -23.85
CA ASP A 421 11.31 14.60 -25.21
C ASP A 421 12.78 14.69 -25.66
N GLN A 422 13.57 15.56 -25.04
CA GLN A 422 14.95 15.82 -25.47
C GLN A 422 16.00 14.93 -24.78
N TYR A 423 15.65 14.30 -23.66
CA TYR A 423 16.58 13.59 -22.78
C TYR A 423 17.06 12.23 -23.29
N ALA A 424 16.51 11.78 -24.40
CA ALA A 424 16.56 10.38 -24.78
C ALA A 424 17.73 10.03 -25.72
N LYS A 425 18.62 10.98 -26.00
CA LYS A 425 19.70 10.82 -26.99
C LYS A 425 20.77 9.80 -26.61
N SER A 426 20.89 9.41 -25.34
CA SER A 426 21.79 8.31 -24.93
C SER A 426 21.41 7.72 -23.57
N LEU A 427 20.47 6.77 -23.57
CA LEU A 427 20.29 5.91 -22.40
C LEU A 427 21.52 5.00 -22.23
N SER A 428 21.90 4.73 -20.98
CA SER A 428 23.00 3.79 -20.70
C SER A 428 22.64 2.37 -21.16
N GLY A 429 23.62 1.64 -21.69
CA GLY A 429 23.47 0.23 -22.04
C GLY A 429 23.18 -0.68 -20.83
N SER A 430 23.48 -0.23 -19.61
CA SER A 430 23.28 -0.96 -18.34
C SER A 430 21.85 -0.89 -17.78
N LEU A 431 20.94 -0.17 -18.45
CA LEU A 431 19.63 0.14 -17.90
C LEU A 431 18.71 -1.09 -17.93
N VAL A 432 18.21 -1.49 -16.76
CA VAL A 432 17.30 -2.64 -16.59
C VAL A 432 15.85 -2.18 -16.40
N LYS A 433 15.65 -1.00 -15.80
CA LYS A 433 14.34 -0.38 -15.57
C LYS A 433 14.32 1.07 -16.02
N LEU A 434 13.33 1.41 -16.84
CA LEU A 434 13.04 2.78 -17.24
C LEU A 434 11.63 3.16 -16.79
N LYS A 435 11.49 4.26 -16.07
CA LYS A 435 10.22 4.96 -15.82
C LYS A 435 10.32 6.34 -16.43
N SER A 436 9.52 6.69 -17.43
CA SER A 436 9.72 7.98 -18.09
C SER A 436 8.46 8.53 -18.74
N ALA A 437 8.38 9.87 -18.81
CA ALA A 437 7.34 10.61 -19.52
C ALA A 437 7.64 10.80 -21.03
N LEU A 438 7.90 9.70 -21.76
CA LEU A 438 8.43 9.76 -23.14
C LEU A 438 7.35 10.05 -24.18
N THR A 439 7.71 10.62 -25.32
CA THR A 439 6.87 10.63 -26.53
C THR A 439 6.89 9.29 -27.26
N THR A 440 5.82 9.03 -28.03
CA THR A 440 5.70 7.86 -28.92
C THR A 440 6.85 7.77 -29.92
N SER A 441 7.32 8.90 -30.43
CA SER A 441 8.42 8.98 -31.41
C SER A 441 9.73 8.39 -30.86
N PHE A 442 9.98 8.52 -29.56
CA PHE A 442 11.18 7.96 -28.94
C PHE A 442 11.12 6.43 -28.87
N LEU A 443 9.97 5.84 -28.54
CA LEU A 443 9.84 4.38 -28.44
C LEU A 443 9.93 3.69 -29.79
N SER A 444 9.48 4.37 -30.85
CA SER A 444 9.63 3.92 -32.24
C SER A 444 11.05 4.12 -32.79
N SER A 445 11.96 4.75 -32.02
CA SER A 445 13.32 5.02 -32.48
C SER A 445 14.17 3.74 -32.50
N PRO A 446 15.08 3.57 -33.49
CA PRO A 446 16.03 2.46 -33.51
C PRO A 446 16.98 2.42 -32.30
N SER A 447 17.08 3.50 -31.53
CA SER A 447 17.85 3.55 -30.29
C SER A 447 17.19 2.70 -29.20
N PHE A 448 15.86 2.76 -29.07
CA PHE A 448 15.16 2.04 -28.02
C PHE A 448 15.26 0.53 -28.20
N THR A 449 15.15 0.05 -29.45
CA THR A 449 15.22 -1.38 -29.78
C THR A 449 16.58 -2.03 -29.54
N ARG A 450 17.65 -1.24 -29.33
CA ARG A 450 19.00 -1.77 -29.03
C ARG A 450 19.24 -2.06 -27.55
N HIS A 451 18.30 -1.72 -26.67
CA HIS A 451 18.46 -1.94 -25.22
C HIS A 451 18.03 -3.36 -24.81
N ASP A 452 18.83 -4.35 -25.18
CA ASP A 452 18.57 -5.77 -24.89
C ASP A 452 18.47 -6.09 -23.38
N GLN A 453 19.00 -5.22 -22.52
CA GLN A 453 18.99 -5.39 -21.06
C GLN A 453 17.73 -4.83 -20.39
N LEU A 454 16.93 -4.02 -21.09
CA LEU A 454 15.76 -3.38 -20.51
C LEU A 454 14.65 -4.42 -20.30
N LYS A 455 14.30 -4.66 -19.03
CA LYS A 455 13.29 -5.65 -18.63
C LYS A 455 11.98 -5.03 -18.18
N LYS A 456 12.02 -3.80 -17.67
CA LYS A 456 10.85 -3.11 -17.15
C LYS A 456 10.72 -1.70 -17.72
N LEU A 457 9.59 -1.44 -18.36
CA LEU A 457 9.20 -0.13 -18.84
C LEU A 457 7.97 0.35 -18.05
N VAL A 458 8.05 1.53 -17.47
CA VAL A 458 6.91 2.26 -16.89
C VAL A 458 6.76 3.55 -17.67
N TRP A 459 5.75 3.61 -18.52
CA TRP A 459 5.48 4.77 -19.34
C TRP A 459 4.48 5.68 -18.64
N ILE A 460 4.91 6.91 -18.39
CA ILE A 460 4.06 8.01 -17.94
C ILE A 460 3.71 8.83 -19.19
N TYR A 461 2.47 9.21 -19.42
CA TYR A 461 2.13 9.98 -20.61
C TYR A 461 1.98 11.46 -20.26
N GLY A 462 2.65 12.33 -21.04
CA GLY A 462 2.49 13.78 -20.95
C GLY A 462 1.21 14.25 -21.63
N TYR A 463 0.53 15.24 -21.05
CA TYR A 463 -0.77 15.70 -21.49
C TYR A 463 -0.83 16.13 -22.98
N GLY A 464 -1.83 15.64 -23.74
CA GLY A 464 -2.42 16.37 -24.88
C GLY A 464 -2.10 15.95 -26.33
N GLY A 465 -1.38 14.85 -26.59
CA GLY A 465 -1.05 14.42 -27.96
C GLY A 465 -1.91 13.29 -28.53
N GLN A 466 -2.51 13.44 -29.72
CA GLN A 466 -2.95 12.26 -30.49
C GLN A 466 -1.70 11.45 -30.87
N GLY A 467 -1.45 10.34 -30.18
CA GLY A 467 -0.32 9.46 -30.49
C GLY A 467 -0.66 8.46 -31.60
N ASP A 468 0.37 7.99 -32.30
CA ASP A 468 0.33 6.83 -33.17
C ASP A 468 0.42 5.51 -32.38
N ASP A 469 -0.14 4.42 -32.93
CA ASP A 469 -0.05 3.08 -32.35
C ASP A 469 1.38 2.72 -31.92
N LEU A 470 1.51 2.13 -30.73
CA LEU A 470 2.79 1.77 -30.14
C LEU A 470 3.12 0.31 -30.45
N ASP A 471 4.21 0.08 -31.20
CA ASP A 471 4.70 -1.26 -31.45
C ASP A 471 5.88 -1.63 -30.51
N LEU A 472 5.62 -2.44 -29.48
CA LEU A 472 6.66 -2.98 -28.58
C LEU A 472 7.04 -4.42 -28.89
N SER A 473 6.54 -4.99 -29.99
CA SER A 473 6.64 -6.43 -30.31
C SER A 473 8.08 -6.97 -30.38
N GLN A 474 9.05 -6.12 -30.73
CA GLN A 474 10.46 -6.49 -30.87
C GLN A 474 11.28 -6.41 -29.57
N SER A 475 10.70 -5.97 -28.46
CA SER A 475 11.42 -5.78 -27.20
C SER A 475 11.42 -7.03 -26.31
N ASN A 476 12.41 -7.15 -25.42
CA ASN A 476 12.50 -8.23 -24.43
C ASN A 476 11.89 -7.83 -23.07
N LEU A 477 10.89 -6.94 -23.08
CA LEU A 477 10.27 -6.43 -21.85
C LEU A 477 9.51 -7.55 -21.12
N GLU A 478 9.83 -7.76 -19.84
CA GLU A 478 9.12 -8.67 -18.95
C GLU A 478 7.97 -7.96 -18.21
N THR A 479 8.10 -6.64 -17.99
CA THR A 479 7.10 -5.79 -17.33
C THR A 479 6.85 -4.53 -18.14
N ILE A 480 5.59 -4.29 -18.47
CA ILE A 480 5.15 -3.09 -19.18
C ILE A 480 4.05 -2.45 -18.33
N ASP A 481 4.22 -1.17 -18.04
CA ASP A 481 3.28 -0.41 -17.23
C ASP A 481 2.91 0.89 -17.97
N LEU A 482 1.67 0.95 -18.43
CA LEU A 482 1.07 2.01 -19.24
C LEU A 482 -0.06 2.73 -18.49
N THR A 483 -0.04 2.68 -17.15
CA THR A 483 -0.99 3.31 -16.22
C THR A 483 -1.38 4.72 -16.68
N TYR A 484 -0.41 5.60 -16.94
CA TYR A 484 -0.76 6.99 -17.22
C TYR A 484 -1.12 7.29 -18.67
N MET A 485 -1.17 6.31 -19.58
CA MET A 485 -1.41 6.56 -21.01
C MET A 485 -2.86 7.01 -21.31
N GLN A 486 -3.03 8.30 -21.58
CA GLN A 486 -4.29 8.87 -22.06
C GLN A 486 -4.36 8.83 -23.62
N GLY A 487 -5.58 8.87 -24.18
CA GLY A 487 -5.81 8.87 -25.65
C GLY A 487 -6.13 7.48 -26.23
N PHE A 488 -6.38 7.33 -27.53
CA PHE A 488 -6.87 6.09 -28.18
C PHE A 488 -5.78 5.14 -28.70
N LEU A 489 -4.60 5.18 -28.10
CA LEU A 489 -3.47 4.35 -28.51
C LEU A 489 -3.74 2.86 -28.33
N THR A 490 -3.51 2.08 -29.39
CA THR A 490 -3.34 0.63 -29.28
C THR A 490 -1.87 0.28 -29.15
N VAL A 491 -1.59 -0.77 -28.39
CA VAL A 491 -0.23 -1.22 -28.10
C VAL A 491 -0.07 -2.69 -28.51
N SER A 492 1.01 -3.01 -29.23
CA SER A 492 1.45 -4.38 -29.44
C SER A 492 2.29 -4.84 -28.24
N ILE A 493 2.01 -6.03 -27.71
CA ILE A 493 2.65 -6.53 -26.49
C ILE A 493 3.70 -7.60 -26.85
N PRO A 494 4.98 -7.45 -26.42
CA PRO A 494 6.04 -8.40 -26.76
C PRO A 494 5.82 -9.77 -26.10
N PRO A 495 6.24 -10.87 -26.75
CA PRO A 495 6.05 -12.23 -26.23
C PRO A 495 6.64 -12.51 -24.84
N SER A 496 7.66 -11.76 -24.43
CA SER A 496 8.33 -11.89 -23.13
C SER A 496 7.54 -11.30 -21.96
N THR A 497 6.46 -10.55 -22.23
CA THR A 497 5.70 -9.84 -21.20
C THR A 497 5.07 -10.82 -20.22
N LYS A 498 5.33 -10.61 -18.93
CA LYS A 498 4.71 -11.35 -17.81
C LYS A 498 3.72 -10.49 -17.04
N TYR A 499 4.06 -9.22 -16.86
CA TYR A 499 3.31 -8.23 -16.10
C TYR A 499 2.93 -7.07 -17.02
N LEU A 500 1.64 -6.88 -17.25
CA LEU A 500 1.10 -5.81 -18.07
C LEU A 500 0.21 -4.92 -17.22
N THR A 501 0.44 -3.60 -17.26
CA THR A 501 -0.50 -2.61 -16.73
C THR A 501 -0.96 -1.70 -17.86
N ILE A 502 -2.27 -1.51 -18.02
CA ILE A 502 -2.87 -0.70 -19.09
C ILE A 502 -3.94 0.22 -18.54
N PHE A 503 -4.07 1.40 -19.16
CA PHE A 503 -5.15 2.33 -18.89
C PHE A 503 -6.34 2.08 -19.82
N LEU A 504 -7.53 1.82 -19.30
CA LEU A 504 -8.74 1.63 -20.09
C LEU A 504 -9.57 2.90 -20.10
N LEU A 505 -9.92 3.37 -21.30
CA LEU A 505 -10.81 4.53 -21.48
C LEU A 505 -12.27 4.09 -21.54
N GLN A 506 -13.13 4.90 -20.96
CA GLN A 506 -14.57 4.76 -21.11
C GLN A 506 -14.96 5.04 -22.56
N LYS A 507 -15.61 4.07 -23.22
CA LYS A 507 -16.41 4.35 -24.41
C LYS A 507 -17.69 5.07 -23.97
N HIS A 508 -18.00 6.21 -24.61
CA HIS A 508 -19.24 6.93 -24.35
C HIS A 508 -20.45 6.06 -24.71
N GLN A 509 -21.05 5.43 -23.71
CA GLN A 509 -22.34 4.75 -23.78
C GLN A 509 -23.32 5.45 -22.84
N PRO A 510 -24.62 5.50 -23.18
CA PRO A 510 -25.60 6.28 -22.45
C PRO A 510 -25.92 5.74 -21.04
N ASP A 511 -25.71 4.45 -20.79
CA ASP A 511 -26.13 3.80 -19.53
C ASP A 511 -24.96 3.53 -18.57
N ILE A 512 -24.24 2.42 -18.76
CA ILE A 512 -23.16 1.97 -17.88
C ILE A 512 -21.87 1.85 -18.72
N PRO A 513 -20.78 2.55 -18.36
CA PRO A 513 -19.48 2.39 -19.01
C PRO A 513 -19.05 0.94 -19.03
N ILE A 514 -18.78 0.40 -20.22
CA ILE A 514 -18.23 -0.93 -20.40
C ILE A 514 -16.77 -0.79 -20.82
N PHE A 515 -15.87 -1.34 -20.02
CA PHE A 515 -14.45 -1.40 -20.29
C PHE A 515 -14.08 -2.76 -20.87
N SER A 516 -13.22 -2.73 -21.87
CA SER A 516 -12.71 -3.89 -22.62
C SER A 516 -11.21 -3.72 -22.83
N ILE A 517 -10.45 -4.82 -22.73
CA ILE A 517 -9.01 -4.76 -22.97
C ILE A 517 -8.68 -4.63 -24.46
N LEU A 518 -9.62 -5.02 -25.34
CA LEU A 518 -9.50 -4.86 -26.79
C LEU A 518 -9.45 -3.41 -27.23
N ASP A 519 -9.87 -2.48 -26.37
CA ASP A 519 -9.82 -1.05 -26.67
C ASP A 519 -8.38 -0.52 -26.66
N ARG A 520 -7.42 -1.31 -26.15
CA ARG A 520 -6.02 -0.92 -25.98
C ARG A 520 -5.00 -1.85 -26.59
N ILE A 521 -5.37 -3.08 -26.88
CA ILE A 521 -4.44 -4.08 -27.36
C ILE A 521 -4.70 -4.32 -28.84
N THR A 522 -3.67 -4.16 -29.66
CA THR A 522 -3.76 -4.49 -31.09
C THR A 522 -3.89 -6.00 -31.22
N LYS A 523 -4.92 -6.47 -31.92
CA LYS A 523 -5.02 -7.90 -32.24
C LYS A 523 -3.82 -8.32 -33.09
N PRO A 524 -3.15 -9.44 -32.78
CA PRO A 524 -2.13 -9.99 -33.66
C PRO A 524 -2.73 -10.12 -35.07
N LYS A 525 -2.05 -9.59 -36.09
CA LYS A 525 -2.48 -9.81 -37.47
C LYS A 525 -2.40 -11.31 -37.72
N GLU A 526 -3.49 -11.90 -38.20
CA GLU A 526 -3.54 -13.30 -38.60
C GLU A 526 -2.50 -13.55 -39.69
N ASP A 527 -1.29 -13.97 -39.30
CA ASP A 527 -0.40 -14.65 -40.22
C ASP A 527 -1.07 -16.00 -40.52
N GLN A 528 -1.62 -16.12 -41.73
CA GLN A 528 -2.57 -17.12 -42.24
C GLN A 528 -2.15 -18.61 -42.12
N SER A 529 -1.10 -18.95 -41.36
CA SER A 529 -0.44 -20.24 -41.40
C SER A 529 -0.56 -21.11 -40.13
N GLN A 530 -1.15 -20.65 -39.02
CA GLN A 530 -1.30 -21.50 -37.82
C GLN A 530 -2.68 -21.38 -37.16
N GLN A 531 -3.46 -22.47 -37.18
CA GLN A 531 -4.78 -22.64 -36.55
C GLN A 531 -4.75 -22.70 -35.00
N GLN A 532 -3.74 -22.14 -34.33
CA GLN A 532 -3.75 -22.09 -32.87
C GLN A 532 -4.68 -20.96 -32.41
N GLN A 533 -5.53 -21.24 -31.42
CA GLN A 533 -6.49 -20.28 -30.85
C GLN A 533 -5.83 -18.91 -30.62
N GLU A 534 -6.43 -17.87 -31.18
CA GLU A 534 -5.94 -16.50 -31.08
C GLU A 534 -5.95 -16.01 -29.63
N GLN A 535 -4.80 -16.10 -28.96
CA GLN A 535 -4.58 -15.41 -27.70
C GLN A 535 -4.37 -13.92 -27.98
N TRP A 536 -5.12 -13.07 -27.28
CA TRP A 536 -5.02 -11.61 -27.47
C TRP A 536 -3.81 -11.00 -26.76
N LEU A 537 -3.28 -11.72 -25.76
CA LEU A 537 -2.06 -11.38 -25.05
C LEU A 537 -1.06 -12.53 -25.17
N PRO A 538 0.26 -12.25 -25.08
CA PRO A 538 1.26 -13.30 -25.02
C PRO A 538 0.96 -14.34 -23.94
N ILE A 539 1.25 -15.61 -24.23
CA ILE A 539 1.01 -16.73 -23.30
C ILE A 539 1.73 -16.56 -21.95
N ASN A 540 2.82 -15.81 -21.93
CA ASN A 540 3.59 -15.50 -20.73
C ASN A 540 2.92 -14.43 -19.84
N THR A 541 1.97 -13.67 -20.38
CA THR A 541 1.25 -12.62 -19.64
C THR A 541 0.31 -13.26 -18.64
N THR A 542 0.74 -13.29 -17.38
CA THR A 542 -0.01 -13.92 -16.29
C THR A 542 -0.63 -12.89 -15.35
N HIS A 543 -0.12 -11.65 -15.36
CA HIS A 543 -0.59 -10.56 -14.53
C HIS A 543 -1.04 -9.40 -15.42
N LEU A 544 -2.29 -8.99 -15.25
CA LEU A 544 -2.85 -7.81 -15.89
C LEU A 544 -3.36 -6.85 -14.81
N THR A 545 -2.92 -5.60 -14.85
CA THR A 545 -3.50 -4.51 -14.09
C THR A 545 -4.19 -3.56 -15.04
N CYS A 546 -5.48 -3.32 -14.82
CA CYS A 546 -6.27 -2.35 -15.57
C CYS A 546 -6.44 -1.10 -14.70
N GLU A 547 -5.83 0.01 -15.09
CA GLU A 547 -6.20 1.30 -14.54
C GLU A 547 -7.41 1.85 -15.30
N MET A 548 -8.38 2.37 -14.56
CA MET A 548 -9.67 2.76 -15.13
C MET A 548 -10.01 4.17 -14.67
N SER A 549 -10.24 5.06 -15.63
CA SER A 549 -10.80 6.38 -15.36
C SER A 549 -12.29 6.37 -15.67
N CYS A 550 -13.10 6.31 -14.62
CA CYS A 550 -14.55 6.43 -14.71
C CYS A 550 -15.02 7.53 -13.76
N SER A 551 -15.77 8.51 -14.27
CA SER A 551 -16.45 9.50 -13.42
C SER A 551 -17.76 8.96 -12.85
N GLN A 552 -18.26 7.84 -13.38
CA GLN A 552 -19.50 7.23 -12.93
C GLN A 552 -19.26 6.26 -11.78
N ALA A 553 -20.16 6.32 -10.81
CA ALA A 553 -20.24 5.38 -9.69
C ALA A 553 -20.42 3.91 -10.13
N LYS A 554 -20.99 3.71 -11.32
CA LYS A 554 -21.29 2.39 -11.87
C LYS A 554 -20.54 2.17 -13.17
N TRP A 555 -19.93 1.01 -13.30
CA TRP A 555 -19.24 0.61 -14.52
C TRP A 555 -19.14 -0.91 -14.60
N SER A 556 -18.83 -1.42 -15.78
CA SER A 556 -18.72 -2.83 -16.07
C SER A 556 -17.41 -3.13 -16.79
N PHE A 557 -16.85 -4.32 -16.55
CA PHE A 557 -15.66 -4.80 -17.25
C PHE A 557 -15.94 -6.15 -17.90
N ARG A 558 -15.51 -6.33 -19.16
CA ARG A 558 -15.65 -7.56 -19.93
C ARG A 558 -14.68 -8.64 -19.43
N LEU A 559 -15.12 -9.43 -18.47
CA LEU A 559 -14.30 -10.50 -17.89
C LEU A 559 -14.17 -11.72 -18.80
N ASP A 560 -15.14 -11.97 -19.68
CA ASP A 560 -15.06 -13.06 -20.66
C ASP A 560 -13.83 -12.96 -21.56
N GLU A 561 -13.41 -11.73 -21.87
CA GLU A 561 -12.18 -11.44 -22.63
C GLU A 561 -10.95 -12.03 -21.93
N ILE A 562 -10.87 -11.87 -20.61
CA ILE A 562 -9.76 -12.37 -19.80
C ILE A 562 -9.83 -13.88 -19.69
N ILE A 563 -11.01 -14.43 -19.40
CA ILE A 563 -11.19 -15.87 -19.18
C ILE A 563 -10.89 -16.65 -20.46
N ASN A 564 -11.46 -16.22 -21.60
CA ASN A 564 -11.49 -17.00 -22.83
C ASN A 564 -10.30 -16.75 -23.75
N HIS A 565 -9.71 -15.55 -23.74
CA HIS A 565 -8.72 -15.14 -24.76
C HIS A 565 -7.31 -14.85 -24.22
N THR A 566 -7.06 -15.12 -22.93
CA THR A 566 -5.76 -14.85 -22.31
C THR A 566 -5.33 -15.97 -21.37
N ASN A 567 -4.07 -15.93 -20.91
CA ASN A 567 -3.56 -16.80 -19.84
C ASN A 567 -3.42 -16.05 -18.50
N ILE A 568 -4.14 -14.95 -18.33
CA ILE A 568 -4.09 -14.15 -17.11
C ILE A 568 -4.57 -15.00 -15.93
N ARG A 569 -3.79 -14.97 -14.86
CA ARG A 569 -4.07 -15.59 -13.56
C ARG A 569 -4.37 -14.55 -12.49
N TYR A 570 -3.77 -13.37 -12.62
CA TYR A 570 -3.95 -12.27 -11.68
C TYR A 570 -4.45 -11.04 -12.44
N LEU A 571 -5.67 -10.62 -12.14
CA LEU A 571 -6.31 -9.44 -12.71
C LEU A 571 -6.47 -8.40 -11.61
N SER A 572 -5.79 -7.28 -11.73
CA SER A 572 -5.92 -6.16 -10.79
C SER A 572 -6.65 -5.00 -11.43
N PHE A 573 -7.47 -4.29 -10.66
CA PHE A 573 -8.08 -3.03 -11.07
C PHE A 573 -7.54 -1.92 -10.19
N SER A 574 -7.10 -0.83 -10.81
CA SER A 574 -6.72 0.40 -10.13
C SER A 574 -7.66 1.51 -10.57
N MET A 575 -8.35 2.12 -9.61
CA MET A 575 -9.15 3.31 -9.83
C MET A 575 -8.46 4.48 -9.16
N ALA A 576 -8.54 5.67 -9.77
CA ALA A 576 -7.75 6.85 -9.37
C ALA A 576 -7.83 7.21 -7.87
N ASN A 577 -8.92 6.85 -7.17
CA ASN A 577 -9.20 7.43 -5.85
C ASN A 577 -9.47 6.47 -4.67
N THR A 578 -9.80 5.18 -4.84
CA THR A 578 -10.32 4.46 -3.64
C THR A 578 -10.07 2.96 -3.53
N THR A 579 -9.89 2.19 -4.60
CA THR A 579 -9.76 0.73 -4.44
C THR A 579 -8.80 0.11 -5.44
N PHE A 580 -7.92 -0.72 -4.90
CA PHE A 580 -7.07 -1.62 -5.66
C PHE A 580 -7.59 -3.04 -5.42
N LEU A 581 -8.33 -3.57 -6.40
CA LEU A 581 -8.93 -4.89 -6.32
C LEU A 581 -8.05 -5.89 -7.05
N GLN A 582 -7.79 -7.05 -6.45
CA GLN A 582 -6.94 -8.08 -7.05
C GLN A 582 -7.68 -9.41 -7.14
N PHE A 583 -8.03 -9.82 -8.35
CA PHE A 583 -8.65 -11.12 -8.62
C PHE A 583 -7.60 -12.16 -8.99
N SER A 584 -7.74 -13.36 -8.43
CA SER A 584 -7.13 -14.59 -8.90
C SER A 584 -8.12 -15.33 -9.80
N ILE A 585 -7.67 -15.79 -10.96
CA ILE A 585 -8.44 -16.51 -11.97
C ILE A 585 -7.80 -17.89 -12.16
N GLN A 586 -8.49 -18.92 -11.68
CA GLN A 586 -8.05 -20.31 -11.76
C GLN A 586 -8.99 -21.09 -12.69
N ARG A 587 -8.47 -21.49 -13.85
CA ARG A 587 -9.15 -22.40 -14.79
C ARG A 587 -9.10 -23.82 -14.21
N LEU A 588 -10.26 -24.39 -13.91
CA LEU A 588 -10.38 -25.70 -13.25
C LEU A 588 -10.39 -26.88 -14.25
N ASP A 589 -10.52 -26.58 -15.54
CA ASP A 589 -10.43 -27.53 -16.65
C ASP A 589 -9.78 -26.89 -17.89
N SER A 590 -9.38 -27.71 -18.87
CA SER A 590 -8.65 -27.28 -20.07
C SER A 590 -9.47 -26.43 -21.04
N ASP A 591 -10.79 -26.55 -20.96
CA ASP A 591 -11.73 -25.95 -21.90
C ASP A 591 -12.31 -24.64 -21.35
N ASN A 592 -11.79 -24.18 -20.20
CA ASN A 592 -12.24 -23.01 -19.44
C ASN A 592 -13.74 -23.05 -19.05
N THR A 593 -14.35 -24.23 -19.02
CA THR A 593 -15.77 -24.38 -18.70
C THR A 593 -16.07 -24.10 -17.23
N ASN A 594 -15.13 -24.34 -16.32
CA ASN A 594 -15.24 -23.99 -14.90
C ASN A 594 -14.04 -23.13 -14.49
N VAL A 595 -14.31 -21.92 -14.03
CA VAL A 595 -13.28 -20.94 -13.69
C VAL A 595 -13.60 -20.39 -12.32
N LEU A 596 -12.70 -20.58 -11.36
CA LEU A 596 -12.77 -19.94 -10.05
C LEU A 596 -12.19 -18.53 -10.18
N VAL A 597 -12.98 -17.51 -9.87
CA VAL A 597 -12.54 -16.13 -9.80
C VAL A 597 -12.75 -15.61 -8.38
N LEU A 598 -11.69 -15.16 -7.73
CA LEU A 598 -11.73 -14.67 -6.35
C LEU A 598 -10.87 -13.44 -6.16
N GLU A 599 -11.44 -12.40 -5.56
CA GLU A 599 -10.71 -11.25 -5.04
C GLU A 599 -9.84 -11.74 -3.86
N ARG A 600 -8.53 -11.49 -3.91
CA ARG A 600 -7.51 -12.09 -3.02
C ARG A 600 -7.54 -11.53 -1.61
N GLN A 601 -8.02 -10.30 -1.44
CA GLN A 601 -8.10 -9.64 -0.15
C GLN A 601 -9.42 -9.99 0.54
N SER A 602 -10.55 -9.65 -0.06
CA SER A 602 -11.88 -9.76 0.52
C SER A 602 -12.60 -11.08 0.20
N LEU A 603 -12.01 -11.96 -0.63
CA LEU A 603 -12.57 -13.27 -1.01
C LEU A 603 -13.89 -13.21 -1.78
N LEU A 604 -14.09 -12.10 -2.49
CA LEU A 604 -15.27 -11.87 -3.31
C LEU A 604 -15.17 -12.66 -4.61
N GLY A 605 -16.23 -13.37 -4.97
CA GLY A 605 -16.31 -14.08 -6.25
C GLY A 605 -16.90 -15.47 -6.09
N GLY A 606 -16.49 -16.38 -6.96
CA GLY A 606 -17.05 -17.72 -7.03
C GLY A 606 -16.59 -18.52 -8.25
N ILE A 607 -17.29 -19.62 -8.52
CA ILE A 607 -17.04 -20.48 -9.69
C ILE A 607 -17.99 -20.08 -10.81
N ILE A 608 -17.42 -19.71 -11.95
CA ILE A 608 -18.13 -19.44 -13.20
C ILE A 608 -18.16 -20.73 -14.01
N THR A 609 -19.36 -21.24 -14.30
CA THR A 609 -19.55 -22.38 -15.21
C THR A 609 -20.09 -21.91 -16.56
N GLN A 610 -19.24 -21.97 -17.59
CA GLN A 610 -19.59 -21.68 -18.97
C GLN A 610 -20.14 -22.94 -19.66
N LYS A 611 -21.24 -22.78 -20.41
CA LYS A 611 -21.79 -23.86 -21.25
C LYS A 611 -21.25 -23.70 -22.66
N SER A 612 -20.33 -24.58 -23.05
CA SER A 612 -19.88 -24.66 -24.45
C SER A 612 -21.09 -24.95 -25.35
N LYS A 613 -21.37 -24.06 -26.29
CA LYS A 613 -22.39 -24.28 -27.32
C LYS A 613 -21.73 -24.96 -28.49
N THR A 614 -22.13 -26.20 -28.76
CA THR A 614 -21.60 -27.02 -29.87
C THR A 614 -21.96 -26.51 -31.27
N ASN A 615 -22.80 -25.46 -31.39
CA ASN A 615 -23.18 -24.87 -32.67
C ASN A 615 -22.27 -23.67 -33.01
N LEU A 616 -21.45 -23.82 -34.05
CA LEU A 616 -20.47 -22.89 -34.63
C LEU A 616 -20.99 -21.47 -35.00
N GLN A 617 -22.24 -21.13 -34.71
CA GLN A 617 -22.85 -19.85 -35.09
C GLN A 617 -23.29 -18.96 -33.92
N GLN A 618 -23.13 -19.38 -32.66
CA GLN A 618 -23.50 -18.54 -31.53
C GLN A 618 -22.26 -17.99 -30.83
N GLN A 619 -22.13 -16.66 -30.87
CA GLN A 619 -21.14 -15.88 -30.12
C GLN A 619 -21.27 -16.18 -28.61
N ASP A 620 -20.14 -16.29 -27.93
CA ASP A 620 -20.12 -16.53 -26.48
C ASP A 620 -20.89 -15.43 -25.74
N VAL A 621 -21.62 -15.85 -24.70
CA VAL A 621 -22.38 -14.90 -23.87
C VAL A 621 -21.36 -14.09 -23.05
N PRO A 622 -21.34 -12.76 -23.19
CA PRO A 622 -20.36 -11.93 -22.49
C PRO A 622 -20.57 -12.02 -20.98
N ILE A 623 -19.47 -11.95 -20.24
CA ILE A 623 -19.44 -12.00 -18.77
C ILE A 623 -18.93 -10.65 -18.28
N TYR A 624 -19.75 -9.97 -17.50
CA TYR A 624 -19.44 -8.65 -16.97
C TYR A 624 -19.16 -8.73 -15.47
N LEU A 625 -18.08 -8.05 -15.08
CA LEU A 625 -17.84 -7.68 -13.69
C LEU A 625 -18.35 -6.25 -13.50
N ASN A 626 -19.45 -6.10 -12.77
CA ASN A 626 -20.10 -4.82 -12.51
C ASN A 626 -19.63 -4.26 -11.17
N PHE A 627 -19.32 -2.98 -11.18
CA PHE A 627 -18.89 -2.24 -10.02
C PHE A 627 -19.95 -1.18 -9.73
N ASP A 628 -20.37 -1.14 -8.49
CA ASP A 628 -21.15 -0.06 -7.89
C ASP A 628 -20.31 0.47 -6.72
N ASN A 629 -20.49 1.72 -6.26
CA ASN A 629 -19.63 2.47 -5.32
C ASN A 629 -19.11 1.70 -4.09
N ARG A 630 -19.72 0.57 -3.72
CA ARG A 630 -19.33 -0.27 -2.59
C ARG A 630 -19.37 -1.78 -2.87
N ALA A 631 -19.76 -2.23 -4.07
CA ALA A 631 -20.04 -3.63 -4.32
C ALA A 631 -19.57 -4.09 -5.70
N VAL A 632 -19.00 -5.29 -5.73
CA VAL A 632 -18.67 -6.01 -6.97
C VAL A 632 -19.74 -7.06 -7.23
N ASN A 633 -20.42 -6.94 -8.36
CA ASN A 633 -21.49 -7.84 -8.80
C ASN A 633 -21.16 -8.49 -10.15
N TRP A 634 -21.70 -9.67 -10.40
CA TRP A 634 -21.43 -10.45 -11.61
C TRP A 634 -22.69 -10.49 -12.48
N SER A 635 -22.59 -10.27 -13.80
CA SER A 635 -23.72 -10.45 -14.71
C SER A 635 -23.35 -11.12 -16.04
N PHE A 636 -24.33 -11.82 -16.63
CA PHE A 636 -24.23 -12.48 -17.95
C PHE A 636 -24.98 -11.70 -19.04
N ASN A 637 -25.45 -10.51 -18.72
CA ASN A 637 -26.06 -9.56 -19.65
C ASN A 637 -25.83 -8.14 -19.13
N THR A 638 -25.86 -7.14 -20.03
CA THR A 638 -25.68 -5.72 -19.67
C THR A 638 -26.86 -5.17 -18.86
N LEU A 639 -27.98 -5.89 -18.82
CA LEU A 639 -29.18 -5.55 -18.04
C LEU A 639 -29.36 -6.54 -16.89
N ASN A 640 -29.19 -6.05 -15.66
CA ASN A 640 -29.52 -6.65 -14.36
C ASN A 640 -29.53 -8.19 -14.28
N ALA A 641 -28.43 -8.78 -13.81
CA ALA A 641 -28.43 -10.13 -13.28
C ALA A 641 -28.15 -10.09 -11.77
N LYS A 642 -29.10 -10.56 -10.97
CA LYS A 642 -28.86 -10.96 -9.59
C LYS A 642 -28.23 -12.35 -9.64
N ILE A 643 -27.09 -12.55 -8.98
CA ILE A 643 -26.44 -13.86 -8.89
C ILE A 643 -27.41 -14.82 -8.21
N ILE A 644 -27.67 -15.95 -8.86
CA ILE A 644 -28.27 -17.09 -8.18
C ILE A 644 -27.15 -17.65 -7.29
N SER A 645 -27.14 -17.28 -6.02
CA SER A 645 -26.36 -18.04 -5.04
C SER A 645 -26.91 -19.46 -5.05
N ASN A 646 -26.06 -20.44 -5.35
CA ASN A 646 -26.45 -21.84 -5.19
C ASN A 646 -26.83 -22.04 -3.72
N LYS A 647 -28.10 -22.33 -3.48
CA LYS A 647 -28.59 -22.89 -2.21
C LYS A 647 -28.05 -24.30 -2.03
#